data_AF-A0KW93-F1
#
_entry.id   AF-A0KW93-F1
#
_cell.length_a   1.000
_cell.length_b   1.000
_cell.length_c   1.000
_cell.angle_alpha   90.00
_cell.angle_beta   90.00
_cell.angle_gamma   90.00
#
_symmetry.space_group_name_H-M   'P 1'
#
loop_
_entity.id
_entity.type
_entity.pdbx_description
1 polymer ?
#
loop_
_entity_poly.entity_id
_entity_poly.type
_entity_poly.pdbx_seq_one_letter_code
_entity_poly.pdbx_strand_id
1 'polypeptide(L)'
;MTQHQPKQHLQSQETNSNHSSGVCGKSSPKTATNFIQHFNDELADFTESLATERFWHICPLGSNEPCGLFDTQMGLKHPPIVTYQQFFSANAFVLVKDKHGNSARFHTQRKLLWSWGHSSNLIKGYLDTLKIEAAKFRILGLDKWCVPKTSDFKQFAQSNANPDVTGKRILKQNDWMTREYRVGLENWDLYPTDYYEGYLYACNSAWQSLSFSQIAIFIIEHQCTLLTIDKQQSELFVADRNWQDLDHEQLLITLNEQGVYLRGVNQDQCLTSPISMLNGLDWRPCRLPKLEKARLTDLNKGLWELWDCDPETLAKHKLVARNPKQDVKLHNVAIDFGTSSTVVAYCDQHGARQLLRIGVRDFYQQPEATHYENPTVLEILDFERFRAIWQRQTYRPELDWNWLHTSHEAQESFRNNPGDTGVLARILPRIKQWAMRSDKQLLRLTDYQGHELTLAALTERNPVRGQAMEVSTADPFDPVELYAWYLGMTINWRERGLYLKYHLTFPTKYERATKDKILASFRRGLQRSLPSTLVSQNEIFRDFEVKELASEPAAYAAAALHHLASQDAEDTSAVLNGDSRYIKPKLTDDGVAYAVFDFGGGTTDFDFGIWRWATDVEEDEGYEQVFESLHSSGDNFLGGENLLEHLVYETFKDNLDICREYKLPFTRPLDGKFFSGDEVFAQQTQAAQTNSVLLGTKLRPFMENADSHLESQVSIDLLNMDGQKVKSEISFDVQKLDVLLFNRIKEGLRAFLVELDHVVEQLGPRPIHLLLAGNGSRSRHITALVENESDEWDALLEEVFQGRSPTLVIHPPLAVNQDNLHAPTAKTGVALGLLRLCPGEKVKLINKIRTESHDEAPFRYYLGGIRRGQFTPQLAPSSDYQQWQLLGSMPQQVFKLCYSVSPKAKVGMQEGDPELLIHRLDFPAAPSGTKLFVRAIHPCIVELAAVSEEALLESDIISRMKLDLETGLITS
;
A
#
# COMPACT_ATOMS: atom_id res chain seq x y z
N MET A 1 48.33 -28.21 -44.05
CA MET A 1 49.79 -28.36 -43.88
C MET A 1 50.23 -27.47 -42.73
N THR A 2 50.88 -28.10 -41.75
CA THR A 2 51.78 -27.54 -40.71
C THR A 2 51.24 -26.54 -39.67
N GLN A 3 50.98 -27.11 -38.49
CA GLN A 3 51.13 -26.55 -37.14
C GLN A 3 52.46 -25.80 -36.95
N HIS A 4 52.49 -24.83 -36.01
CA HIS A 4 53.47 -24.83 -34.91
C HIS A 4 53.11 -23.84 -33.77
N GLN A 5 52.68 -24.41 -32.66
CA GLN A 5 53.01 -24.04 -31.27
C GLN A 5 54.39 -24.68 -30.93
N PRO A 6 54.97 -24.64 -29.69
CA PRO A 6 54.91 -23.73 -28.51
C PRO A 6 56.31 -23.58 -27.79
N LYS A 7 56.34 -23.06 -26.54
CA LYS A 7 57.15 -23.46 -25.33
C LYS A 7 57.88 -22.30 -24.62
N GLN A 8 57.57 -21.98 -23.34
CA GLN A 8 57.90 -22.59 -22.01
C GLN A 8 58.95 -21.74 -21.25
N HIS A 9 58.53 -21.12 -20.13
CA HIS A 9 58.95 -21.36 -18.74
C HIS A 9 60.42 -21.02 -18.37
N LEU A 10 60.60 -20.20 -17.32
CA LEU A 10 61.26 -20.65 -16.07
C LEU A 10 61.04 -19.64 -14.91
N GLN A 11 60.95 -20.19 -13.70
CA GLN A 11 60.76 -19.55 -12.40
C GLN A 11 62.05 -18.89 -11.86
N SER A 12 61.94 -17.92 -10.94
CA SER A 12 62.56 -18.03 -9.59
C SER A 12 62.33 -16.80 -8.70
N GLN A 13 61.94 -17.12 -7.45
CA GLN A 13 62.35 -16.54 -6.16
C GLN A 13 61.66 -15.31 -5.55
N GLU A 14 61.07 -15.58 -4.39
CA GLU A 14 60.68 -14.71 -3.29
C GLU A 14 61.87 -13.98 -2.66
N THR A 15 61.65 -12.75 -2.21
CA THR A 15 62.21 -12.20 -0.95
C THR A 15 61.19 -11.24 -0.33
N ASN A 16 60.92 -11.46 0.96
CA ASN A 16 59.95 -10.79 1.82
C ASN A 16 60.39 -9.42 2.38
N SER A 17 59.39 -8.68 2.88
CA SER A 17 59.43 -7.57 3.88
C SER A 17 59.80 -6.17 3.34
N ASN A 18 59.17 -5.04 3.67
CA ASN A 18 58.34 -4.68 4.83
C ASN A 18 57.34 -3.53 4.54
N HIS A 19 56.24 -3.55 5.30
CA HIS A 19 55.21 -2.55 5.61
C HIS A 19 55.30 -1.10 5.13
N SER A 20 54.18 -0.62 4.55
CA SER A 20 53.51 0.60 5.04
C SER A 20 52.01 0.57 4.73
N SER A 21 51.23 0.69 5.80
CA SER A 21 49.76 0.76 5.89
C SER A 21 49.13 1.84 5.00
N GLY A 22 48.12 1.44 4.22
CA GLY A 22 47.18 2.32 3.54
C GLY A 22 45.83 1.63 3.43
N VAL A 23 45.02 1.76 4.47
CA VAL A 23 43.64 1.26 4.54
C VAL A 23 42.80 2.05 3.53
N CYS A 24 42.40 1.40 2.44
CA CYS A 24 41.28 1.82 1.62
C CYS A 24 40.32 0.64 1.54
N GLY A 25 39.45 0.55 2.54
CA GLY A 25 38.42 -0.47 2.64
C GLY A 25 37.42 -0.29 1.51
N LYS A 26 37.41 -1.24 0.58
CA LYS A 26 36.27 -1.48 -0.31
C LYS A 26 35.07 -1.82 0.56
N SER A 27 34.09 -0.95 0.61
CA SER A 27 32.81 -1.20 1.26
C SER A 27 32.06 -2.28 0.49
N SER A 28 32.12 -3.52 0.97
CA SER A 28 31.12 -4.54 0.65
C SER A 28 29.72 -4.03 1.03
N PRO A 29 28.65 -4.48 0.34
CA PRO A 29 27.30 -4.02 0.63
C PRO A 29 26.97 -4.38 2.07
N LYS A 30 26.68 -3.38 2.90
CA LYS A 30 26.20 -3.60 4.27
C LYS A 30 24.87 -4.33 4.14
N THR A 31 24.92 -5.64 4.35
CA THR A 31 23.80 -6.56 4.42
C THR A 31 22.73 -6.01 5.35
N ALA A 32 21.47 -6.28 5.00
CA ALA A 32 20.34 -6.16 5.91
C ALA A 32 20.77 -6.67 7.29
N THR A 33 20.62 -5.82 8.31
CA THR A 33 21.13 -6.01 9.66
C THR A 33 20.80 -7.42 10.14
N ASN A 34 21.82 -8.23 10.43
CA ASN A 34 21.61 -9.50 11.10
C ASN A 34 20.84 -9.20 12.40
N PHE A 35 19.65 -9.78 12.60
CA PHE A 35 18.79 -9.49 13.75
C PHE A 35 19.56 -9.61 15.07
N ILE A 36 20.54 -10.53 15.15
CA ILE A 36 21.42 -10.69 16.31
C ILE A 36 22.29 -9.45 16.56
N GLN A 37 22.82 -8.83 15.51
CA GLN A 37 23.58 -7.58 15.66
C GLN A 37 22.68 -6.46 16.19
N HIS A 38 21.49 -6.29 15.61
CA HIS A 38 20.53 -5.31 16.09
C HIS A 38 20.11 -5.60 17.55
N PHE A 39 19.86 -6.86 17.90
CA PHE A 39 19.54 -7.26 19.26
C PHE A 39 20.67 -6.91 20.23
N ASN A 40 21.93 -7.13 19.86
CA ASN A 40 23.09 -6.77 20.69
C ASN A 40 23.25 -5.26 20.85
N ASP A 41 23.01 -4.48 19.79
CA ASP A 41 23.04 -3.02 19.84
C ASP A 41 21.94 -2.50 20.79
N GLU A 42 20.71 -3.01 20.65
CA GLU A 42 19.59 -2.68 21.54
C GLU A 42 19.79 -3.17 22.98
N LEU A 43 20.49 -4.29 23.19
CA LEU A 43 20.85 -4.78 24.52
C LEU A 43 21.84 -3.84 25.21
N ALA A 44 22.76 -3.23 24.46
CA ALA A 44 23.66 -2.21 24.99
C ALA A 44 22.87 -0.96 25.41
N ASP A 45 22.01 -0.44 24.53
CA ASP A 45 21.16 0.71 24.83
C ASP A 45 20.19 0.45 25.99
N PHE A 46 19.64 -0.77 26.07
CA PHE A 46 18.80 -1.25 27.17
C PHE A 46 19.57 -1.24 28.50
N THR A 47 20.81 -1.74 28.48
CA THR A 47 21.70 -1.78 29.65
C THR A 47 22.04 -0.38 30.16
N GLU A 48 22.38 0.53 29.24
CA GLU A 48 22.67 1.92 29.59
C GLU A 48 21.43 2.63 30.14
N SER A 49 20.28 2.41 29.50
CA SER A 49 19.01 3.03 29.90
C SER A 49 18.54 2.54 31.27
N LEU A 50 18.61 1.23 31.55
CA LEU A 50 18.28 0.65 32.86
C LEU A 50 19.10 1.27 34.00
N ALA A 51 20.33 1.70 33.74
CA ALA A 51 21.19 2.32 34.73
C ALA A 51 20.79 3.77 35.07
N THR A 52 19.95 4.42 34.25
CA THR A 52 19.53 5.82 34.46
C THR A 52 18.52 5.99 35.59
N GLU A 53 17.70 4.96 35.88
CA GLU A 53 16.69 4.99 36.93
C GLU A 53 16.61 3.65 37.69
N ARG A 54 16.38 3.71 39.01
CA ARG A 54 16.21 2.50 39.83
C ARG A 54 14.86 1.81 39.61
N PHE A 55 13.79 2.57 39.41
CA PHE A 55 12.43 2.04 39.37
C PHE A 55 11.81 2.21 37.99
N TRP A 56 11.24 1.13 37.48
CA TRP A 56 10.59 1.08 36.19
C TRP A 56 9.19 0.50 36.33
N HIS A 57 8.19 1.13 35.73
CA HIS A 57 6.87 0.55 35.60
C HIS A 57 6.92 -0.66 34.68
N ILE A 58 6.33 -1.78 35.12
CA ILE A 58 6.12 -2.95 34.27
C ILE A 58 4.74 -2.78 33.64
N CYS A 59 4.69 -2.73 32.32
CA CYS A 59 3.46 -2.51 31.57
C CYS A 59 3.21 -3.66 30.58
N PRO A 60 1.98 -4.18 30.45
CA PRO A 60 1.64 -5.14 29.39
C PRO A 60 1.82 -4.52 28.01
N LEU A 61 2.32 -5.30 27.03
CA LEU A 61 2.37 -4.84 25.64
C LEU A 61 0.95 -4.49 25.14
N GLY A 62 0.77 -3.26 24.69
CA GLY A 62 -0.54 -2.73 24.26
C GLY A 62 -1.34 -2.00 25.35
N SER A 63 -0.80 -1.86 26.57
CA SER A 63 -1.38 -1.04 27.62
C SER A 63 -0.33 -0.12 28.26
N ASN A 64 -0.76 1.09 28.65
CA ASN A 64 0.05 2.04 29.40
C ASN A 64 -0.21 1.97 30.91
N GLU A 65 -1.12 1.09 31.34
CA GLU A 65 -1.42 0.87 32.75
C GLU A 65 -0.38 -0.07 33.37
N PRO A 66 0.38 0.39 34.39
CA PRO A 66 1.37 -0.46 35.03
C PRO A 66 0.73 -1.63 35.77
N CYS A 67 1.18 -2.84 35.48
CA CYS A 67 0.82 -4.05 36.22
C CYS A 67 1.84 -4.40 37.33
N GLY A 68 2.98 -3.71 37.38
CA GLY A 68 4.00 -3.87 38.41
C GLY A 68 5.02 -2.74 38.44
N LEU A 69 5.99 -2.85 39.34
CA LEU A 69 7.14 -1.95 39.45
C LEU A 69 8.41 -2.79 39.60
N PHE A 70 9.38 -2.61 38.73
CA PHE A 70 10.67 -3.28 38.76
C PHE A 70 11.71 -2.41 39.49
N ASP A 71 12.39 -2.99 40.48
CA ASP A 71 13.55 -2.41 41.16
C ASP A 71 14.83 -2.98 40.55
N THR A 72 15.52 -2.18 39.72
CA THR A 72 16.71 -2.60 38.96
C THR A 72 17.90 -2.89 39.87
N GLN A 73 17.95 -2.28 41.05
CA GLN A 73 19.05 -2.46 41.99
C GLN A 73 18.94 -3.80 42.73
N MET A 74 17.72 -4.26 43.01
CA MET A 74 17.46 -5.51 43.74
C MET A 74 17.03 -6.67 42.83
N GLY A 75 16.69 -6.39 41.56
CA GLY A 75 16.11 -7.35 40.63
C GLY A 75 14.71 -7.82 41.04
N LEU A 76 13.98 -7.03 41.83
CA LEU A 76 12.69 -7.42 42.41
C LEU A 76 11.53 -6.78 41.68
N LYS A 77 10.42 -7.53 41.56
CA LYS A 77 9.14 -6.99 41.10
C LYS A 77 8.23 -6.71 42.28
N HIS A 78 7.72 -5.50 42.33
CA HIS A 78 6.76 -5.02 43.30
C HIS A 78 5.40 -4.80 42.64
N PRO A 79 4.32 -4.74 43.44
CA PRO A 79 3.01 -4.29 42.95
C PRO A 79 3.09 -2.89 42.32
N PRO A 80 2.17 -2.56 41.40
CA PRO A 80 2.19 -1.25 40.77
C PRO A 80 1.93 -0.15 41.80
N ILE A 81 2.51 1.04 41.59
CA ILE A 81 2.43 2.18 42.51
C ILE A 81 0.97 2.52 42.87
N VAL A 82 0.03 2.36 41.93
CA VAL A 82 -1.39 2.60 42.16
C VAL A 82 -1.98 1.75 43.29
N THR A 83 -1.50 0.51 43.48
CA THR A 83 -1.92 -0.36 44.58
C THR A 83 -1.56 0.24 45.94
N TYR A 84 -0.37 0.84 46.06
CA TYR A 84 0.04 1.56 47.27
C TYR A 84 -0.80 2.82 47.49
N GLN A 85 -1.09 3.59 46.43
CA GLN A 85 -1.93 4.79 46.53
C GLN A 85 -3.35 4.45 47.00
N GLN A 86 -3.96 3.41 46.43
CA GLN A 86 -5.27 2.91 46.83
C GLN A 86 -5.25 2.43 48.28
N PHE A 87 -4.20 1.70 48.69
CA PHE A 87 -4.03 1.26 50.06
C PHE A 87 -3.92 2.41 51.07
N PHE A 88 -3.11 3.44 50.78
CA PHE A 88 -3.02 4.62 51.66
C PHE A 88 -4.32 5.43 51.69
N SER A 89 -5.05 5.48 50.57
CA SER A 89 -6.33 6.18 50.51
C SER A 89 -7.44 5.44 51.27
N ALA A 90 -7.39 4.11 51.30
CA ALA A 90 -8.35 3.28 52.01
C ALA A 90 -8.11 3.20 53.52
N ASN A 91 -6.89 3.49 54.00
CA ASN A 91 -6.52 3.36 55.40
C ASN A 91 -6.14 4.72 56.00
N ALA A 92 -6.90 5.21 56.98
CA ALA A 92 -6.58 6.47 57.66
C ALA A 92 -5.23 6.42 58.43
N PHE A 93 -4.88 5.23 58.94
CA PHE A 93 -3.63 4.97 59.62
C PHE A 93 -3.01 3.64 59.17
N VAL A 94 -1.71 3.67 58.92
CA VAL A 94 -0.90 2.49 58.56
C VAL A 94 0.29 2.43 59.49
N LEU A 95 0.65 1.23 59.97
CA LEU A 95 1.90 1.05 60.69
C LEU A 95 2.99 0.66 59.70
N VAL A 96 4.03 1.49 59.60
CA VAL A 96 5.19 1.27 58.74
C VAL A 96 6.33 0.78 59.61
N LYS A 97 6.92 -0.35 59.26
CA LYS A 97 8.02 -0.97 60.00
C LYS A 97 9.24 -1.08 59.10
N ASP A 98 10.40 -0.62 59.55
CA ASP A 98 11.65 -0.80 58.81
C ASP A 98 12.25 -2.20 59.01
N LYS A 99 13.29 -2.52 58.25
CA LYS A 99 14.03 -3.78 58.34
C LYS A 99 14.68 -4.05 59.70
N HIS A 100 14.91 -3.01 60.51
CA HIS A 100 15.48 -3.11 61.86
C HIS A 100 14.40 -3.32 62.93
N GLY A 101 13.13 -3.30 62.52
CA GLY A 101 11.97 -3.52 63.36
C GLY A 101 11.43 -2.28 64.06
N ASN A 102 11.96 -1.09 63.75
CA ASN A 102 11.39 0.15 64.26
C ASN A 102 10.10 0.46 63.52
N SER A 103 9.13 1.04 64.22
CA SER A 103 7.82 1.32 63.66
C SER A 103 7.42 2.79 63.80
N ALA A 104 6.76 3.29 62.76
CA ALA A 104 6.09 4.58 62.76
C ALA A 104 4.64 4.41 62.30
N ARG A 105 3.73 5.11 62.97
CA ARG A 105 2.33 5.24 62.58
C ARG A 105 2.21 6.34 61.54
N PHE A 106 1.88 5.96 60.31
CA PHE A 106 1.63 6.88 59.21
C PHE A 106 0.16 7.31 59.21
N HIS A 107 -0.09 8.60 59.41
CA HIS A 107 -1.40 9.24 59.28
C HIS A 107 -1.57 9.69 57.82
N THR A 108 -2.28 8.91 57.01
CA THR A 108 -2.26 9.02 55.54
C THR A 108 -2.84 10.33 55.02
N GLN A 109 -3.96 10.81 55.57
CA GLN A 109 -4.61 12.06 55.14
C GLN A 109 -3.74 13.31 55.36
N ARG A 110 -2.94 13.31 56.44
CA ARG A 110 -2.02 14.42 56.78
C ARG A 110 -0.60 14.19 56.29
N LYS A 111 -0.32 12.98 55.82
CA LYS A 111 1.00 12.47 55.46
C LYS A 111 2.08 12.73 56.54
N LEU A 112 1.68 12.58 57.80
CA LEU A 112 2.57 12.73 58.96
C LEU A 112 2.90 11.37 59.56
N LEU A 113 4.16 11.17 59.92
CA LEU A 113 4.64 10.00 60.63
C LEU A 113 4.71 10.27 62.12
N TRP A 114 4.32 9.30 62.93
CA TRP A 114 4.30 9.38 64.38
C TRP A 114 5.03 8.19 64.97
N SER A 115 5.88 8.38 65.98
CA SER A 115 6.48 7.26 66.70
C SER A 115 6.70 7.56 68.18
N TRP A 116 6.64 6.52 68.99
CA TRP A 116 6.87 6.56 70.44
C TRP A 116 8.27 6.02 70.85
N GLY A 117 9.14 5.75 69.87
CA GLY A 117 10.55 5.41 70.09
C GLY A 117 10.92 3.93 69.93
N HIS A 118 12.17 3.61 70.28
CA HIS A 118 12.82 2.32 70.02
C HIS A 118 12.58 1.25 71.11
N SER A 119 12.00 1.62 72.26
CA SER A 119 11.81 0.72 73.41
C SER A 119 10.33 0.50 73.71
N SER A 120 10.00 -0.59 74.41
CA SER A 120 8.64 -0.86 74.88
C SER A 120 8.12 0.17 75.89
N ASN A 121 8.99 1.05 76.39
CA ASN A 121 8.65 2.07 77.38
C ASN A 121 8.54 3.45 76.72
N LEU A 122 7.46 4.16 77.04
CA LEU A 122 7.23 5.53 76.59
C LEU A 122 8.19 6.49 77.29
N ILE A 123 8.77 7.43 76.53
CA ILE A 123 9.67 8.45 77.06
C ILE A 123 8.83 9.57 77.69
N LYS A 124 9.12 9.91 78.95
CA LYS A 124 8.46 10.99 79.70
C LYS A 124 9.50 12.02 80.15
N GLY A 125 9.15 13.31 80.10
CA GLY A 125 10.00 14.37 80.62
C GLY A 125 9.50 15.77 80.29
N TYR A 126 10.33 16.76 80.60
CA TYR A 126 10.11 18.16 80.24
C TYR A 126 10.43 18.42 78.76
N LEU A 127 9.85 19.47 78.19
CA LEU A 127 9.91 19.78 76.76
C LEU A 127 11.34 19.76 76.19
N ASP A 128 12.30 20.41 76.84
CA ASP A 128 13.67 20.49 76.30
C ASP A 128 14.42 19.16 76.32
N THR A 129 14.15 18.32 77.32
CA THR A 129 14.65 16.93 77.34
C THR A 129 14.02 16.12 76.20
N LEU A 130 12.70 16.25 76.01
CA LEU A 130 11.99 15.53 74.96
C LEU A 130 12.33 15.99 73.54
N LYS A 131 12.70 17.26 73.34
CA LYS A 131 13.27 17.75 72.07
C LYS A 131 14.57 17.03 71.73
N ILE A 132 15.45 16.87 72.71
CA ILE A 132 16.73 16.15 72.56
C ILE A 132 16.46 14.67 72.27
N GLU A 133 15.57 14.03 73.01
CA GLU A 133 15.22 12.61 72.80
C GLU A 133 14.56 12.37 71.43
N ALA A 134 13.61 13.22 71.02
CA ALA A 134 12.99 13.12 69.70
C ALA A 134 14.02 13.24 68.58
N ALA A 135 14.97 14.18 68.69
CA ALA A 135 16.01 14.40 67.69
C ALA A 135 16.98 13.20 67.52
N LYS A 136 17.04 12.28 68.49
CA LYS A 136 17.84 11.05 68.41
C LYS A 136 17.18 9.97 67.55
N PHE A 137 15.87 10.05 67.30
CA PHE A 137 15.16 9.01 66.55
C PHE A 137 15.71 8.91 65.12
N ARG A 138 15.91 7.67 64.66
CA ARG A 138 16.31 7.32 63.28
C ARG A 138 15.36 6.27 62.71
N ILE A 139 14.07 6.47 62.94
CA ILE A 139 13.01 5.52 62.59
C ILE A 139 12.70 5.65 61.10
N LEU A 140 12.62 4.53 60.38
CA LEU A 140 12.56 4.47 58.92
C LEU A 140 13.76 5.12 58.22
N GLY A 141 14.90 5.28 58.92
CA GLY A 141 16.07 6.00 58.38
C GLY A 141 15.90 7.52 58.30
N LEU A 142 14.78 8.08 58.78
CA LEU A 142 14.49 9.51 58.73
C LEU A 142 15.15 10.26 59.91
N ASP A 143 15.64 11.47 59.63
CA ASP A 143 16.09 12.44 60.63
C ASP A 143 14.97 13.43 61.01
N LYS A 144 15.26 14.42 61.87
CA LYS A 144 14.35 15.54 62.22
C LYS A 144 13.02 15.15 62.87
N TRP A 145 12.99 14.01 63.55
CA TRP A 145 11.91 13.69 64.49
C TRP A 145 11.85 14.74 65.60
N CYS A 146 10.64 15.18 65.95
CA CYS A 146 10.45 16.31 66.86
C CYS A 146 9.20 16.14 67.72
N VAL A 147 9.14 16.91 68.81
CA VAL A 147 7.91 17.10 69.58
C VAL A 147 6.86 17.75 68.67
N PRO A 148 5.61 17.23 68.59
CA PRO A 148 4.59 17.71 67.67
C PRO A 148 4.03 19.07 68.08
N LYS A 149 3.51 19.83 67.11
CA LYS A 149 2.67 21.01 67.40
C LYS A 149 1.35 20.55 68.02
N THR A 150 0.78 21.36 68.90
CA THR A 150 -0.50 21.09 69.57
C THR A 150 -1.63 20.86 68.58
N SER A 151 -1.65 21.62 67.48
CA SER A 151 -2.65 21.48 66.42
C SER A 151 -2.59 20.11 65.74
N ASP A 152 -1.40 19.64 65.39
CA ASP A 152 -1.18 18.38 64.68
C ASP A 152 -1.43 17.20 65.61
N PHE A 153 -0.98 17.30 66.87
CA PHE A 153 -1.23 16.30 67.90
C PHE A 153 -2.72 16.17 68.21
N LYS A 154 -3.44 17.28 68.31
CA LYS A 154 -4.90 17.28 68.54
C LYS A 154 -5.64 16.56 67.41
N GLN A 155 -5.29 16.83 66.16
CA GLN A 155 -5.90 16.15 65.01
C GLN A 155 -5.55 14.66 64.94
N PHE A 156 -4.31 14.29 65.28
CA PHE A 156 -3.89 12.89 65.38
C PHE A 156 -4.67 12.14 66.46
N ALA A 157 -4.78 12.75 67.64
CA ALA A 157 -5.36 12.13 68.83
C ALA A 157 -6.90 12.13 68.87
N GLN A 158 -7.56 13.08 68.21
CA GLN A 158 -9.03 13.14 68.09
C GLN A 158 -9.58 12.30 66.93
N SER A 159 -8.73 11.70 66.10
CA SER A 159 -9.20 10.87 65.00
C SER A 159 -9.79 9.56 65.52
N ASN A 160 -11.08 9.32 65.23
CA ASN A 160 -11.79 8.07 65.61
C ASN A 160 -11.19 6.82 64.95
N ALA A 161 -10.39 6.99 63.89
CA ALA A 161 -9.70 5.91 63.21
C ALA A 161 -8.30 5.64 63.77
N ASN A 162 -7.81 6.41 64.76
CA ASN A 162 -6.47 6.24 65.32
C ASN A 162 -6.41 4.97 66.19
N PRO A 163 -5.65 3.94 65.79
CA PRO A 163 -5.62 2.67 66.50
C PRO A 163 -4.85 2.70 67.83
N ASP A 164 -4.07 3.76 68.06
CA ASP A 164 -3.32 3.92 69.32
C ASP A 164 -4.18 4.58 70.41
N VAL A 165 -5.40 5.04 70.08
CA VAL A 165 -6.37 5.61 71.01
C VAL A 165 -7.24 4.50 71.61
N THR A 166 -7.38 4.49 72.94
CA THR A 166 -8.32 3.62 73.66
C THR A 166 -9.07 4.46 74.69
N GLY A 167 -10.37 4.68 74.46
CA GLY A 167 -11.15 5.63 75.24
C GLY A 167 -10.62 7.06 75.05
N LYS A 168 -10.31 7.75 76.16
CA LYS A 168 -9.71 9.11 76.15
C LYS A 168 -8.18 9.10 76.33
N ARG A 169 -7.50 8.01 76.00
CA ARG A 169 -6.05 7.83 76.21
C ARG A 169 -5.39 7.36 74.92
N ILE A 170 -4.15 7.77 74.69
CA ILE A 170 -3.29 7.20 73.65
C ILE A 170 -2.28 6.28 74.32
N LEU A 171 -2.03 5.08 73.79
CA LEU A 171 -1.08 4.11 74.37
C LEU A 171 -1.23 3.95 75.90
N LYS A 172 -2.48 4.00 76.38
CA LYS A 172 -2.89 3.97 77.81
C LYS A 172 -2.44 5.17 78.68
N GLN A 173 -1.89 6.23 78.10
CA GLN A 173 -1.48 7.45 78.78
C GLN A 173 -2.38 8.66 78.46
N ASN A 174 -2.51 9.57 79.41
CA ASN A 174 -3.34 10.78 79.31
C ASN A 174 -2.55 12.04 78.93
N ASP A 175 -1.26 12.07 79.24
CA ASP A 175 -0.51 13.32 79.39
C ASP A 175 0.62 13.42 78.37
N TRP A 176 0.44 14.20 77.32
CA TRP A 176 1.34 14.21 76.17
C TRP A 176 1.99 15.57 75.97
N MET A 177 3.29 15.56 75.65
CA MET A 177 4.03 16.78 75.38
C MET A 177 3.86 17.23 73.92
N THR A 178 3.51 18.49 73.73
CA THR A 178 3.54 19.20 72.45
C THR A 178 4.51 20.39 72.56
N ARG A 179 4.79 21.08 71.45
CA ARG A 179 5.74 22.21 71.44
C ARG A 179 5.27 23.38 72.31
N GLU A 180 3.96 23.59 72.35
CA GLU A 180 3.36 24.74 73.01
C GLU A 180 2.84 24.39 74.41
N TYR A 181 2.41 23.14 74.65
CA TYR A 181 1.76 22.75 75.90
C TYR A 181 2.05 21.28 76.28
N ARG A 182 1.87 20.96 77.55
CA ARG A 182 1.56 19.59 77.97
C ARG A 182 0.04 19.43 77.87
N VAL A 183 -0.42 18.51 77.04
CA VAL A 183 -1.85 18.28 76.74
C VAL A 183 -2.37 17.09 77.55
N GLY A 184 -3.43 17.30 78.34
CA GLY A 184 -4.19 16.23 79.00
C GLY A 184 -5.39 15.79 78.14
N LEU A 185 -5.46 14.52 77.75
CA LEU A 185 -6.47 14.01 76.80
C LEU A 185 -7.89 13.86 77.40
N GLU A 186 -8.03 13.76 78.71
CA GLU A 186 -9.32 13.58 79.39
C GLU A 186 -10.31 14.75 79.15
N ASN A 187 -9.82 15.99 79.22
CA ASN A 187 -10.59 17.22 78.97
C ASN A 187 -9.95 18.19 77.96
N TRP A 188 -8.84 17.81 77.32
CA TRP A 188 -8.03 18.69 76.46
C TRP A 188 -7.39 19.88 77.19
N ASP A 189 -7.07 19.70 78.47
CA ASP A 189 -6.42 20.70 79.30
C ASP A 189 -5.00 21.00 78.78
N LEU A 190 -4.66 22.29 78.68
CA LEU A 190 -3.37 22.78 78.21
C LEU A 190 -2.56 23.33 79.39
N TYR A 191 -1.42 22.72 79.68
CA TYR A 191 -0.52 23.15 80.75
C TYR A 191 0.78 23.71 80.18
N PRO A 192 1.40 24.75 80.79
CA PRO A 192 2.69 25.27 80.37
C PRO A 192 3.80 24.21 80.44
N THR A 193 4.67 24.16 79.44
CA THR A 193 5.66 23.10 79.27
C THR A 193 6.82 23.13 80.27
N ASP A 194 7.08 24.28 80.90
CA ASP A 194 8.20 24.48 81.83
C ASP A 194 8.00 23.81 83.20
N TYR A 195 6.74 23.52 83.56
CA TYR A 195 6.39 23.06 84.92
C TYR A 195 5.86 21.63 84.97
N TYR A 196 5.53 21.02 83.83
CA TYR A 196 4.86 19.72 83.78
C TYR A 196 5.55 18.77 82.81
N GLU A 197 5.83 17.55 83.27
CA GLU A 197 6.28 16.47 82.40
C GLU A 197 5.12 15.89 81.57
N GLY A 198 5.43 15.47 80.35
CA GLY A 198 4.51 14.74 79.47
C GLY A 198 5.22 13.58 78.77
N TYR A 199 4.45 12.69 78.16
CA TYR A 199 4.97 11.63 77.29
C TYR A 199 5.27 12.16 75.88
N LEU A 200 6.30 11.61 75.24
CA LEU A 200 6.68 11.93 73.87
C LEU A 200 6.00 10.97 72.88
N TYR A 201 5.22 11.54 71.97
CA TYR A 201 4.87 10.92 70.68
C TYR A 201 5.51 11.80 69.61
N ALA A 202 6.72 11.45 69.18
CA ALA A 202 7.45 12.24 68.21
C ALA A 202 6.74 12.20 66.86
N CYS A 203 6.76 13.32 66.14
CA CYS A 203 6.26 13.39 64.77
C CYS A 203 7.37 13.73 63.79
N ASN A 204 7.15 13.34 62.54
CA ASN A 204 8.01 13.64 61.41
C ASN A 204 7.16 14.03 60.19
N SER A 205 7.52 15.14 59.56
CA SER A 205 6.81 15.72 58.41
C SER A 205 7.49 15.45 57.07
N ALA A 206 8.48 14.56 57.01
CA ALA A 206 9.24 14.26 55.78
C ALA A 206 8.33 13.81 54.62
N TRP A 207 7.22 13.13 54.91
CA TRP A 207 6.28 12.67 53.88
C TRP A 207 5.17 13.69 53.59
N GLN A 208 5.09 14.81 54.32
CA GLN A 208 3.98 15.75 54.23
C GLN A 208 3.88 16.42 52.85
N SER A 209 5.02 16.72 52.24
CA SER A 209 5.12 17.28 50.89
C SER A 209 5.18 16.23 49.78
N LEU A 210 5.31 14.94 50.12
CA LEU A 210 5.47 13.87 49.13
C LEU A 210 4.12 13.42 48.57
N SER A 211 4.10 13.00 47.31
CA SER A 211 2.97 12.26 46.74
C SER A 211 2.91 10.85 47.32
N PHE A 212 1.76 10.17 47.21
CA PHE A 212 1.69 8.76 47.61
C PHE A 212 2.59 7.85 46.76
N SER A 213 2.90 8.24 45.51
CA SER A 213 3.88 7.54 44.68
C SER A 213 5.28 7.62 45.26
N GLN A 214 5.71 8.82 45.66
CA GLN A 214 7.02 9.03 46.29
C GLN A 214 7.14 8.28 47.62
N ILE A 215 6.05 8.21 48.39
CA ILE A 215 5.98 7.44 49.64
C ILE A 215 6.07 5.92 49.35
N ALA A 216 5.38 5.43 48.32
CA ALA A 216 5.46 4.03 47.91
C ALA A 216 6.89 3.64 47.51
N ILE A 217 7.56 4.47 46.71
CA ILE A 217 8.97 4.30 46.33
C ILE A 217 9.86 4.27 47.58
N PHE A 218 9.69 5.23 48.49
CA PHE A 218 10.46 5.27 49.74
C PHE A 218 10.32 3.96 50.55
N ILE A 219 9.09 3.44 50.66
CA ILE A 219 8.79 2.19 51.37
C ILE A 219 9.54 1.02 50.74
N ILE A 220 9.56 0.94 49.40
CA ILE A 220 10.28 -0.11 48.67
C ILE A 220 11.79 0.05 48.87
N GLU A 221 12.34 1.25 48.67
CA GLU A 221 13.77 1.55 48.82
C GLU A 221 14.32 1.17 50.19
N HIS A 222 13.55 1.46 51.24
CA HIS A 222 13.93 1.23 52.62
C HIS A 222 13.47 -0.14 53.15
N GLN A 223 12.91 -0.98 52.27
CA GLN A 223 12.40 -2.32 52.59
C GLN A 223 11.43 -2.32 53.77
N CYS A 224 10.55 -1.31 53.81
CA CYS A 224 9.58 -1.15 54.87
C CYS A 224 8.40 -2.13 54.67
N THR A 225 7.92 -2.69 55.76
CA THR A 225 6.68 -3.48 55.80
C THR A 225 5.50 -2.59 56.17
N LEU A 226 4.39 -2.76 55.46
CA LEU A 226 3.12 -2.10 55.77
C LEU A 226 2.19 -3.04 56.51
N LEU A 227 1.68 -2.56 57.65
CA LEU A 227 0.78 -3.29 58.53
C LEU A 227 -0.50 -2.48 58.71
N THR A 228 -1.64 -3.14 58.55
CA THR A 228 -2.97 -2.57 58.81
C THR A 228 -3.23 -2.42 60.32
N ILE A 229 -4.36 -1.80 60.69
CA ILE A 229 -4.72 -1.48 62.09
C ILE A 229 -4.77 -2.73 62.98
N ASP A 230 -5.23 -3.86 62.44
CA ASP A 230 -5.24 -5.18 63.07
C ASP A 230 -3.86 -5.87 63.16
N LYS A 231 -2.79 -5.17 62.74
CA LYS A 231 -1.39 -5.63 62.70
C LYS A 231 -1.17 -6.85 61.81
N GLN A 232 -2.07 -7.12 60.86
CA GLN A 232 -1.80 -8.12 59.83
C GLN A 232 -0.87 -7.54 58.76
N GLN A 233 0.08 -8.36 58.32
CA GLN A 233 0.90 -8.03 57.16
C GLN A 233 0.06 -8.23 55.91
N SER A 234 0.02 -7.20 55.06
CA SER A 234 -0.67 -7.31 53.80
C SER A 234 0.17 -8.14 52.82
N GLU A 235 -0.38 -9.26 52.36
CA GLU A 235 0.19 -10.08 51.28
C GLU A 235 0.27 -9.29 49.95
N LEU A 236 -0.46 -8.18 49.84
CA LEU A 236 -0.48 -7.31 48.66
C LEU A 236 0.88 -6.71 48.32
N PHE A 237 1.83 -6.62 49.26
CA PHE A 237 3.12 -5.94 49.06
C PHE A 237 4.32 -6.90 49.07
N VAL A 238 4.10 -8.18 48.83
CA VAL A 238 5.17 -9.17 48.70
C VAL A 238 5.86 -8.99 47.34
N ALA A 239 7.19 -8.84 47.39
CA ALA A 239 8.00 -8.74 46.17
C ALA A 239 8.20 -10.12 45.52
N ASP A 240 8.05 -10.17 44.20
CA ASP A 240 8.38 -11.34 43.38
C ASP A 240 9.87 -11.30 42.99
N ARG A 241 10.55 -12.42 43.22
CA ARG A 241 12.00 -12.61 43.03
C ARG A 241 12.36 -13.26 41.68
N ASN A 242 11.39 -13.57 40.84
CA ASN A 242 11.62 -14.29 39.58
C ASN A 242 12.57 -13.56 38.59
N TRP A 243 12.85 -12.27 38.78
CA TRP A 243 13.81 -11.49 37.98
C TRP A 243 15.12 -11.18 38.70
N GLN A 244 15.31 -11.68 39.93
CA GLN A 244 16.41 -11.25 40.81
C GLN A 244 17.80 -11.62 40.29
N ASP A 245 17.92 -12.80 39.69
CA ASP A 245 19.19 -13.37 39.24
C ASP A 245 19.37 -13.31 37.71
N LEU A 246 18.49 -12.59 37.00
CA LEU A 246 18.56 -12.46 35.55
C LEU A 246 19.61 -11.42 35.17
N ASP A 247 20.52 -11.77 34.25
CA ASP A 247 21.31 -10.76 33.57
C ASP A 247 20.43 -9.90 32.63
N HIS A 248 20.97 -8.81 32.08
CA HIS A 248 20.18 -7.88 31.25
C HIS A 248 19.63 -8.55 29.98
N GLU A 249 20.35 -9.52 29.42
CA GLU A 249 19.92 -10.24 28.22
C GLU A 249 18.77 -11.19 28.54
N GLN A 250 18.90 -11.95 29.63
CA GLN A 250 17.87 -12.83 30.15
C GLN A 250 16.62 -12.05 30.58
N LEU A 251 16.79 -10.88 31.17
CA LEU A 251 15.69 -9.97 31.50
C LEU A 251 14.96 -9.53 30.22
N LEU A 252 15.69 -9.10 29.18
CA LEU A 252 15.12 -8.68 27.91
C LEU A 252 14.34 -9.82 27.20
N ILE A 253 14.84 -11.05 27.27
CA ILE A 253 14.12 -12.25 26.79
C ILE A 253 12.85 -12.48 27.63
N THR A 254 12.97 -12.38 28.95
CA THR A 254 11.85 -12.61 29.88
C THR A 254 10.72 -11.59 29.71
N LEU A 255 11.06 -10.32 29.42
CA LEU A 255 10.09 -9.27 29.09
C LEU A 255 9.23 -9.68 27.88
N ASN A 256 9.86 -10.22 26.82
CA ASN A 256 9.17 -10.71 25.64
C ASN A 256 8.25 -11.91 25.96
N GLU A 257 8.75 -12.90 26.72
CA GLU A 257 7.97 -14.09 27.08
C GLU A 257 6.69 -13.73 27.84
N GLN A 258 6.82 -12.83 28.81
CA GLN A 258 5.71 -12.34 29.64
C GLN A 258 4.84 -11.30 28.91
N GLY A 259 5.26 -10.83 27.73
CA GLY A 259 4.51 -9.86 26.94
C GLY A 259 4.41 -8.49 27.62
N VAL A 260 5.50 -8.04 28.22
CA VAL A 260 5.59 -6.77 28.97
C VAL A 260 6.76 -5.92 28.48
N TYR A 261 6.72 -4.63 28.79
CA TYR A 261 7.82 -3.68 28.59
C TYR A 261 8.03 -2.85 29.87
N LEU A 262 9.17 -2.18 29.97
CA LEU A 262 9.48 -1.28 31.07
C LEU A 262 9.25 0.17 30.65
N ARG A 263 8.57 0.96 31.48
CA ARG A 263 8.43 2.42 31.29
C ARG A 263 9.08 3.16 32.46
N GLY A 264 9.83 4.21 32.15
CA GLY A 264 10.43 5.08 33.16
C GLY A 264 9.38 5.60 34.14
N VAL A 265 9.76 5.70 35.41
CA VAL A 265 8.85 6.25 36.44
C VAL A 265 8.90 7.77 36.42
N ASN A 266 10.07 8.36 36.13
CA ASN A 266 10.23 9.82 36.07
C ASN A 266 10.53 10.34 34.65
N GLN A 267 10.66 9.43 33.69
CA GLN A 267 10.97 9.74 32.28
C GLN A 267 9.97 9.03 31.37
N ASP A 268 9.72 9.61 30.19
CA ASP A 268 8.82 9.02 29.18
C ASP A 268 9.52 7.94 28.32
N GLN A 269 10.58 7.32 28.84
CA GLN A 269 11.32 6.29 28.14
C GLN A 269 10.64 4.93 28.27
N CYS A 270 10.57 4.17 27.18
CA CYS A 270 10.07 2.80 27.17
C CYS A 270 11.16 1.85 26.68
N LEU A 271 11.36 0.74 27.39
CA LEU A 271 12.32 -0.31 27.07
C LEU A 271 11.56 -1.59 26.75
N THR A 272 11.70 -2.09 25.53
CA THR A 272 11.04 -3.31 25.04
C THR A 272 12.06 -4.25 24.41
N SER A 273 11.76 -5.54 24.40
CA SER A 273 12.58 -6.53 23.71
C SER A 273 12.49 -6.38 22.20
N PRO A 274 13.60 -6.35 21.44
CA PRO A 274 13.58 -6.35 19.97
C PRO A 274 12.86 -7.57 19.39
N ILE A 275 12.83 -8.69 20.12
CA ILE A 275 12.09 -9.91 19.74
C ILE A 275 10.59 -9.61 19.62
N SER A 276 10.05 -8.72 20.44
CA SER A 276 8.62 -8.38 20.40
C SER A 276 8.22 -7.74 19.07
N MET A 277 9.17 -7.09 18.38
CA MET A 277 8.96 -6.47 17.06
C MET A 277 8.80 -7.52 15.96
N LEU A 278 9.36 -8.73 16.14
CA LEU A 278 9.26 -9.81 15.15
C LEU A 278 7.80 -10.25 14.91
N ASN A 279 6.94 -10.16 15.94
CA ASN A 279 5.51 -10.49 15.80
C ASN A 279 4.79 -9.59 14.78
N GLY A 280 5.32 -8.38 14.57
CA GLY A 280 4.78 -7.37 13.68
C GLY A 280 5.42 -7.31 12.30
N LEU A 281 6.31 -8.23 11.93
CA LEU A 281 7.10 -8.15 10.69
C LEU A 281 6.25 -7.97 9.42
N ASP A 282 5.17 -8.72 9.30
CA ASP A 282 4.27 -8.63 8.13
C ASP A 282 3.10 -7.65 8.38
N TRP A 283 2.69 -7.46 9.64
CA TRP A 283 1.57 -6.60 10.04
C TRP A 283 1.92 -5.10 10.02
N ARG A 284 3.13 -4.72 10.44
CA ARG A 284 3.57 -3.32 10.48
C ARG A 284 3.59 -2.70 9.07
N PRO A 285 4.22 -3.33 8.06
CA PRO A 285 4.28 -2.76 6.72
C PRO A 285 3.00 -2.91 5.91
N CYS A 286 2.22 -3.98 6.09
CA CYS A 286 1.11 -4.32 5.17
C CYS A 286 -0.21 -4.72 5.84
N ARG A 287 -0.30 -4.64 7.17
CA ARG A 287 -1.46 -5.09 7.98
C ARG A 287 -1.90 -6.54 7.71
N LEU A 288 -0.96 -7.39 7.24
CA LEU A 288 -1.14 -8.84 7.21
C LEU A 288 -1.34 -9.39 8.63
N PRO A 289 -1.91 -10.59 8.81
CA PRO A 289 -2.13 -11.17 10.14
C PRO A 289 -0.85 -11.17 10.98
N LYS A 290 -0.96 -10.73 12.24
CA LYS A 290 0.17 -10.72 13.18
C LYS A 290 0.69 -12.14 13.38
N LEU A 291 2.01 -12.28 13.50
CA LEU A 291 2.60 -13.59 13.73
C LEU A 291 2.26 -14.07 15.14
N GLU A 292 1.78 -15.30 15.22
CA GLU A 292 1.55 -15.97 16.50
C GLU A 292 2.88 -16.28 17.19
N LYS A 293 2.90 -16.31 18.54
CA LYS A 293 4.10 -16.68 19.30
C LYS A 293 4.72 -18.00 18.83
N ALA A 294 3.88 -18.99 18.49
CA ALA A 294 4.32 -20.29 17.98
C ALA A 294 5.12 -20.19 16.66
N ARG A 295 4.93 -19.15 15.84
CA ARG A 295 5.75 -18.94 14.63
C ARG A 295 7.22 -18.74 14.97
N LEU A 296 7.51 -18.09 16.09
CA LEU A 296 8.88 -17.80 16.52
C LEU A 296 9.55 -19.00 17.18
N THR A 297 8.80 -19.94 17.76
CA THR A 297 9.32 -20.99 18.64
C THR A 297 9.12 -22.42 18.11
N ASP A 298 8.19 -22.66 17.20
CA ASP A 298 7.92 -23.99 16.62
C ASP A 298 8.94 -24.34 15.53
N LEU A 299 9.56 -25.52 15.67
CA LEU A 299 10.59 -26.06 14.77
C LEU A 299 10.12 -26.21 13.31
N ASN A 300 8.82 -26.36 13.07
CA ASN A 300 8.25 -26.50 11.73
C ASN A 300 7.82 -25.17 11.10
N LYS A 301 7.85 -24.07 11.86
CA LYS A 301 7.43 -22.74 11.40
C LYS A 301 8.66 -21.86 11.14
N GLY A 302 9.15 -21.14 12.16
CA GLY A 302 10.31 -20.26 12.08
C GLY A 302 10.17 -19.02 11.18
N LEU A 303 11.23 -18.21 11.11
CA LEU A 303 11.32 -17.00 10.29
C LEU A 303 12.44 -17.06 9.25
N TRP A 304 12.16 -16.52 8.05
CA TRP A 304 13.13 -16.42 6.95
C TRP A 304 14.29 -15.48 7.28
N GLU A 305 14.01 -14.40 7.99
CA GLU A 305 14.96 -13.35 8.38
C GLU A 305 16.04 -13.88 9.33
N LEU A 306 15.77 -15.00 10.00
CA LEU A 306 16.69 -15.63 10.96
C LEU A 306 17.55 -16.74 10.33
N TRP A 307 17.37 -17.06 9.04
CA TRP A 307 18.02 -18.21 8.39
C TRP A 307 19.56 -18.15 8.41
N ASP A 308 20.13 -16.97 8.24
CA ASP A 308 21.59 -16.78 8.23
C ASP A 308 22.15 -16.48 9.64
N CYS A 309 21.33 -16.61 10.70
CA CYS A 309 21.77 -16.41 12.09
C CYS A 309 22.41 -17.67 12.68
N ASP A 310 23.27 -17.48 13.68
CA ASP A 310 23.91 -18.57 14.40
C ASP A 310 22.88 -19.42 15.20
N PRO A 311 22.84 -20.75 15.02
CA PRO A 311 21.86 -21.62 15.69
C PRO A 311 21.94 -21.63 17.22
N GLU A 312 23.14 -21.54 17.81
CA GLU A 312 23.30 -21.54 19.28
C GLU A 312 22.70 -20.27 19.87
N THR A 313 22.93 -19.13 19.22
CA THR A 313 22.36 -17.83 19.59
C THR A 313 20.84 -17.84 19.46
N LEU A 314 20.30 -18.37 18.36
CA LEU A 314 18.85 -18.52 18.19
C LEU A 314 18.22 -19.40 19.28
N ALA A 315 18.87 -20.52 19.63
CA ALA A 315 18.41 -21.39 20.71
C ALA A 315 18.39 -20.67 22.06
N LYS A 316 19.40 -19.84 22.36
CA LYS A 316 19.45 -19.00 23.57
C LYS A 316 18.26 -18.04 23.66
N HIS A 317 17.86 -17.46 22.52
CA HIS A 317 16.70 -16.56 22.44
C HIS A 317 15.35 -17.29 22.20
N LYS A 318 15.35 -18.63 22.16
CA LYS A 318 14.18 -19.47 21.83
C LYS A 318 13.53 -19.09 20.50
N LEU A 319 14.34 -18.75 19.51
CA LEU A 319 13.91 -18.41 18.16
C LEU A 319 14.21 -19.55 17.19
N VAL A 320 13.33 -19.72 16.21
CA VAL A 320 13.47 -20.71 15.14
C VAL A 320 13.64 -20.01 13.81
N ALA A 321 14.69 -20.39 13.08
CA ALA A 321 14.90 -19.97 11.70
C ALA A 321 14.19 -20.91 10.72
N ARG A 322 13.75 -20.35 9.59
CA ARG A 322 13.11 -21.10 8.49
C ARG A 322 13.88 -20.87 7.21
N ASN A 323 14.29 -21.96 6.55
CA ASN A 323 14.94 -21.84 5.25
C ASN A 323 13.95 -21.35 4.19
N PRO A 324 14.10 -20.15 3.62
CA PRO A 324 13.15 -19.67 2.62
C PRO A 324 13.11 -20.56 1.36
N LYS A 325 14.19 -21.26 1.03
CA LYS A 325 14.23 -22.24 -0.09
C LYS A 325 13.19 -23.35 0.04
N GLN A 326 12.86 -23.76 1.26
CA GLN A 326 11.86 -24.81 1.49
C GLN A 326 10.42 -24.32 1.28
N ASP A 327 10.21 -23.01 1.29
CA ASP A 327 8.89 -22.40 1.14
C ASP A 327 8.64 -21.87 -0.27
N VAL A 328 9.60 -22.02 -1.19
CA VAL A 328 9.44 -21.65 -2.59
C VAL A 328 8.39 -22.55 -3.26
N LYS A 329 7.40 -21.92 -3.88
CA LYS A 329 6.35 -22.55 -4.67
C LYS A 329 6.77 -22.62 -6.14
N LEU A 330 6.46 -23.74 -6.77
CA LEU A 330 6.75 -23.98 -8.19
C LEU A 330 5.64 -23.48 -9.13
N HIS A 331 4.56 -22.92 -8.56
CA HIS A 331 3.41 -22.45 -9.33
C HIS A 331 3.60 -21.02 -9.82
N ASN A 332 2.91 -20.69 -10.90
CA ASN A 332 2.88 -19.36 -11.48
C ASN A 332 1.89 -18.44 -10.73
N VAL A 333 2.20 -17.15 -10.70
CA VAL A 333 1.30 -16.09 -10.25
C VAL A 333 0.95 -15.21 -11.44
N ALA A 334 -0.34 -14.99 -11.66
CA ALA A 334 -0.85 -14.07 -12.65
C ALA A 334 -1.28 -12.77 -11.99
N ILE A 335 -0.89 -11.64 -12.57
CA ILE A 335 -1.24 -10.30 -12.10
C ILE A 335 -1.88 -9.53 -13.26
N ASP A 336 -3.17 -9.25 -13.13
CA ASP A 336 -3.85 -8.24 -13.96
C ASP A 336 -3.68 -6.88 -13.30
N PHE A 337 -2.70 -6.09 -13.77
CA PHE A 337 -2.46 -4.74 -13.30
C PHE A 337 -3.37 -3.75 -14.04
N GLY A 338 -4.62 -3.61 -13.58
CA GLY A 338 -5.61 -2.74 -14.20
C GLY A 338 -5.55 -1.28 -13.74
N THR A 339 -6.13 -0.39 -14.54
CA THR A 339 -6.18 1.07 -14.28
C THR A 339 -6.87 1.42 -12.97
N SER A 340 -8.03 0.81 -12.71
CA SER A 340 -8.84 1.09 -11.52
C SER A 340 -8.58 0.09 -10.39
N SER A 341 -8.42 -1.20 -10.74
CA SER A 341 -8.13 -2.27 -9.78
C SER A 341 -7.25 -3.35 -10.40
N THR A 342 -6.51 -4.00 -9.52
CA THR A 342 -5.57 -5.09 -9.78
C THR A 342 -6.13 -6.40 -9.25
N VAL A 343 -6.04 -7.46 -10.05
CA VAL A 343 -6.43 -8.82 -9.65
C VAL A 343 -5.21 -9.72 -9.66
N VAL A 344 -5.05 -10.54 -8.63
CA VAL A 344 -3.96 -11.51 -8.54
C VAL A 344 -4.55 -12.91 -8.41
N ALA A 345 -4.04 -13.84 -9.22
CA ALA A 345 -4.43 -15.23 -9.19
C ALA A 345 -3.19 -16.14 -9.10
N TYR A 346 -3.34 -17.29 -8.47
CA TYR A 346 -2.30 -18.34 -8.40
C TYR A 346 -2.93 -19.73 -8.44
N CYS A 347 -2.13 -20.76 -8.68
CA CYS A 347 -2.56 -22.16 -8.51
C CYS A 347 -2.17 -22.66 -7.12
N ASP A 348 -3.11 -23.32 -6.43
CA ASP A 348 -2.78 -24.04 -5.20
C ASP A 348 -2.05 -25.36 -5.48
N GLN A 349 -1.66 -26.06 -4.41
CA GLN A 349 -0.91 -27.31 -4.50
C GLN A 349 -1.66 -28.46 -5.21
N HIS A 350 -2.97 -28.31 -5.43
CA HIS A 350 -3.82 -29.27 -6.15
C HIS A 350 -4.12 -28.82 -7.59
N GLY A 351 -3.58 -27.67 -8.02
CA GLY A 351 -3.79 -27.11 -9.35
C GLY A 351 -5.10 -26.33 -9.50
N ALA A 352 -5.85 -26.08 -8.41
CA ALA A 352 -7.02 -25.22 -8.49
C ALA A 352 -6.60 -23.74 -8.55
N ARG A 353 -7.27 -22.97 -9.40
CA ARG A 353 -7.00 -21.55 -9.59
C ARG A 353 -7.68 -20.74 -8.50
N GLN A 354 -6.89 -19.97 -7.76
CA GLN A 354 -7.31 -19.22 -6.60
C GLN A 354 -7.08 -17.73 -6.85
N LEU A 355 -8.03 -16.90 -6.41
CA LEU A 355 -7.88 -15.44 -6.37
C LEU A 355 -7.28 -15.02 -5.01
N LEU A 356 -6.53 -13.93 -5.02
CA LEU A 356 -5.86 -13.41 -3.83
C LEU A 356 -6.52 -12.12 -3.35
N ARG A 357 -6.87 -12.09 -2.06
CA ARG A 357 -7.30 -10.86 -1.36
C ARG A 357 -6.08 -10.00 -1.02
N ILE A 358 -6.10 -8.71 -1.34
CA ILE A 358 -4.96 -7.80 -1.10
C ILE A 358 -5.42 -6.54 -0.39
N GLY A 359 -4.74 -6.19 0.70
CA GLY A 359 -5.02 -4.95 1.44
C GLY A 359 -6.42 -4.90 2.06
N VAL A 360 -7.01 -6.06 2.39
CA VAL A 360 -8.25 -6.13 3.17
C VAL A 360 -7.99 -5.71 4.62
N ARG A 361 -8.97 -5.04 5.24
CA ARG A 361 -8.86 -4.54 6.62
C ARG A 361 -8.86 -5.65 7.66
N ASP A 362 -9.68 -6.66 7.43
CA ASP A 362 -9.82 -7.80 8.33
C ASP A 362 -9.74 -9.10 7.53
N PHE A 363 -8.67 -9.86 7.74
CA PHE A 363 -8.48 -11.16 7.10
C PHE A 363 -9.43 -12.24 7.64
N TYR A 364 -10.03 -12.01 8.81
CA TYR A 364 -10.93 -12.93 9.50
C TYR A 364 -12.41 -12.69 9.17
N GLN A 365 -12.74 -11.58 8.51
CA GLN A 365 -14.10 -11.34 8.01
C GLN A 365 -14.45 -12.28 6.85
N GLN A 366 -15.76 -12.51 6.65
CA GLN A 366 -16.25 -13.34 5.55
C GLN A 366 -15.76 -12.77 4.19
N PRO A 367 -15.16 -13.59 3.32
CA PRO A 367 -14.77 -13.14 1.99
C PRO A 367 -15.97 -12.71 1.14
N GLU A 368 -15.78 -11.63 0.37
CA GLU A 368 -16.73 -11.08 -0.60
C GLU A 368 -16.01 -10.95 -1.94
N ALA A 369 -16.76 -10.94 -3.04
CA ALA A 369 -16.18 -10.83 -4.39
C ALA A 369 -15.31 -9.57 -4.57
N THR A 370 -15.73 -8.45 -3.97
CA THR A 370 -15.02 -7.16 -4.00
C THR A 370 -13.64 -7.22 -3.33
N HIS A 371 -13.39 -8.16 -2.41
CA HIS A 371 -12.08 -8.34 -1.78
C HIS A 371 -11.01 -8.88 -2.74
N TYR A 372 -11.39 -9.38 -3.92
CA TYR A 372 -10.47 -9.88 -4.95
C TYR A 372 -10.20 -8.85 -6.06
N GLU A 373 -10.87 -7.70 -6.00
CA GLU A 373 -10.68 -6.56 -6.91
C GLU A 373 -9.97 -5.42 -6.17
N ASN A 374 -8.65 -5.44 -6.17
CA ASN A 374 -7.85 -4.58 -5.28
C ASN A 374 -7.64 -3.21 -5.92
N PRO A 375 -8.12 -2.09 -5.34
CA PRO A 375 -7.96 -0.77 -5.96
C PRO A 375 -6.50 -0.41 -6.25
N THR A 376 -6.22 0.19 -7.41
CA THR A 376 -4.88 0.59 -7.85
C THR A 376 -4.59 2.03 -7.44
N VAL A 377 -4.48 2.25 -6.12
CA VAL A 377 -4.37 3.59 -5.49
C VAL A 377 -3.38 3.58 -4.32
N LEU A 378 -2.71 4.71 -4.10
CA LEU A 378 -1.86 4.98 -2.94
C LEU A 378 -2.33 6.24 -2.22
N GLU A 379 -2.09 6.30 -0.91
CA GLU A 379 -2.26 7.50 -0.08
C GLU A 379 -0.97 7.73 0.72
N ILE A 380 -0.34 8.88 0.55
CA ILE A 380 0.96 9.21 1.16
C ILE A 380 0.72 10.03 2.43
N LEU A 381 1.09 9.50 3.60
CA LEU A 381 0.86 10.15 4.89
C LEU A 381 2.14 10.83 5.41
N ASP A 382 3.29 10.16 5.34
CA ASP A 382 4.59 10.68 5.78
C ASP A 382 5.68 10.23 4.80
N PHE A 383 5.94 11.06 3.79
CA PHE A 383 6.83 10.68 2.68
C PHE A 383 8.29 10.62 3.11
N GLU A 384 8.74 11.52 3.98
CA GLU A 384 10.14 11.61 4.40
C GLU A 384 10.57 10.38 5.22
N ARG A 385 9.74 9.93 6.18
CA ARG A 385 10.03 8.70 6.93
C ARG A 385 10.04 7.48 6.03
N PHE A 386 9.06 7.36 5.14
CA PHE A 386 9.01 6.29 4.14
C PHE A 386 10.29 6.28 3.29
N ARG A 387 10.65 7.44 2.71
CA ARG A 387 11.78 7.58 1.79
C ARG A 387 13.10 7.21 2.46
N ALA A 388 13.32 7.62 3.72
CA ALA A 388 14.54 7.34 4.46
C ALA A 388 14.83 5.84 4.61
N ILE A 389 13.78 5.01 4.78
CA ILE A 389 13.91 3.56 4.84
C ILE A 389 13.95 2.95 3.44
N TRP A 390 13.05 3.37 2.54
CA TRP A 390 12.92 2.83 1.19
C TRP A 390 14.19 2.97 0.34
N GLN A 391 14.94 4.07 0.51
CA GLN A 391 16.19 4.30 -0.22
C GLN A 391 17.43 3.66 0.43
N ARG A 392 17.29 3.05 1.62
CA ARG A 392 18.39 2.43 2.37
C ARG A 392 18.29 0.91 2.44
N GLN A 393 17.08 0.36 2.54
CA GLN A 393 16.84 -1.07 2.71
C GLN A 393 16.28 -1.68 1.41
N THR A 394 17.05 -2.54 0.73
CA THR A 394 16.61 -3.16 -0.53
C THR A 394 15.47 -4.15 -0.31
N TYR A 395 15.68 -5.16 0.55
CA TYR A 395 14.77 -6.30 0.70
C TYR A 395 13.96 -6.19 1.98
N ARG A 396 12.64 -6.42 1.88
CA ARG A 396 11.65 -6.27 2.95
C ARG A 396 11.93 -5.06 3.85
N PRO A 397 12.00 -3.84 3.28
CA PRO A 397 12.22 -2.64 4.06
C PRO A 397 11.22 -2.54 5.21
N GLU A 398 11.68 -2.10 6.37
CA GLU A 398 10.92 -1.97 7.62
C GLU A 398 9.95 -0.77 7.58
N LEU A 399 9.06 -0.76 6.59
CA LEU A 399 8.05 0.27 6.43
C LEU A 399 6.95 0.15 7.48
N ASP A 400 6.30 1.27 7.78
CA ASP A 400 5.08 1.33 8.58
C ASP A 400 3.88 1.72 7.70
N TRP A 401 2.80 0.96 7.81
CA TRP A 401 1.52 1.25 7.17
C TRP A 401 0.98 2.65 7.51
N ASN A 402 1.35 3.20 8.67
CA ASN A 402 0.94 4.56 9.06
C ASN A 402 1.69 5.68 8.30
N TRP A 403 2.67 5.35 7.45
CA TRP A 403 3.32 6.33 6.57
C TRP A 403 2.71 6.35 5.17
N LEU A 404 2.08 5.24 4.76
CA LEU A 404 1.52 5.10 3.42
C LEU A 404 0.46 3.99 3.40
N HIS A 405 -0.71 4.27 2.81
CA HIS A 405 -1.75 3.28 2.57
C HIS A 405 -1.84 2.89 1.10
N THR A 406 -2.37 1.70 0.83
CA THR A 406 -2.65 1.22 -0.53
C THR A 406 -3.98 0.49 -0.62
N SER A 407 -4.51 0.36 -1.84
CA SER A 407 -5.71 -0.41 -2.18
C SER A 407 -6.95 -0.01 -1.39
N HIS A 408 -7.63 -0.94 -0.71
CA HIS A 408 -8.94 -0.67 -0.10
C HIS A 408 -8.88 0.45 0.95
N GLU A 409 -7.81 0.53 1.73
CA GLU A 409 -7.66 1.56 2.75
C GLU A 409 -7.54 2.98 2.14
N ALA A 410 -6.66 3.14 1.14
CA ALA A 410 -6.51 4.41 0.43
C ALA A 410 -7.77 4.77 -0.38
N GLN A 411 -8.43 3.78 -1.00
CA GLN A 411 -9.67 3.98 -1.74
C GLN A 411 -10.83 4.41 -0.82
N GLU A 412 -10.89 3.89 0.40
CA GLU A 412 -11.91 4.25 1.36
C GLU A 412 -11.66 5.64 1.95
N SER A 413 -10.40 5.98 2.27
CA SER A 413 -10.02 7.35 2.64
C SER A 413 -10.48 8.35 1.58
N PHE A 414 -10.28 8.02 0.31
CA PHE A 414 -10.78 8.80 -0.84
C PHE A 414 -12.30 8.93 -0.86
N ARG A 415 -13.03 7.80 -0.76
CA ARG A 415 -14.50 7.75 -0.87
C ARG A 415 -15.22 8.40 0.29
N ASN A 416 -14.69 8.30 1.50
CA ASN A 416 -15.31 8.82 2.71
C ASN A 416 -15.05 10.32 2.90
N ASN A 417 -14.03 10.88 2.23
CA ASN A 417 -13.64 12.29 2.36
C ASN A 417 -13.55 13.02 1.01
N PRO A 418 -14.54 12.91 0.11
CA PRO A 418 -14.41 13.39 -1.27
C PRO A 418 -14.24 14.91 -1.39
N GLY A 419 -14.62 15.68 -0.37
CA GLY A 419 -14.46 17.16 -0.32
C GLY A 419 -13.39 17.69 0.62
N ASP A 420 -12.56 16.80 1.17
CA ASP A 420 -11.36 17.20 1.89
C ASP A 420 -10.18 17.32 0.90
N THR A 421 -9.82 18.57 0.61
CA THR A 421 -8.72 18.92 -0.29
C THR A 421 -7.37 18.39 0.19
N GLY A 422 -7.17 18.25 1.50
CA GLY A 422 -5.98 17.65 2.08
C GLY A 422 -5.91 16.15 1.80
N VAL A 423 -7.04 15.44 1.83
CA VAL A 423 -7.13 14.02 1.45
C VAL A 423 -6.90 13.85 -0.05
N LEU A 424 -7.48 14.71 -0.89
CA LEU A 424 -7.27 14.65 -2.34
C LEU A 424 -5.81 14.89 -2.74
N ALA A 425 -5.11 15.80 -2.06
CA ALA A 425 -3.72 16.14 -2.36
C ALA A 425 -2.72 15.00 -2.06
N ARG A 426 -3.06 14.09 -1.14
CA ARG A 426 -2.19 12.97 -0.73
C ARG A 426 -2.46 11.65 -1.46
N ILE A 427 -3.53 11.58 -2.24
CA ILE A 427 -3.94 10.35 -2.93
C ILE A 427 -3.40 10.36 -4.36
N LEU A 428 -2.75 9.26 -4.73
CA LEU A 428 -2.39 8.94 -6.11
C LEU A 428 -3.37 7.90 -6.67
N PRO A 429 -4.45 8.33 -7.34
CA PRO A 429 -5.32 7.41 -8.04
C PRO A 429 -4.68 6.97 -9.37
N ARG A 430 -5.13 5.82 -9.90
CA ARG A 430 -4.80 5.36 -11.27
C ARG A 430 -3.30 5.27 -11.52
N ILE A 431 -2.56 4.55 -10.67
CA ILE A 431 -1.08 4.42 -10.74
C ILE A 431 -0.61 3.98 -12.15
N LYS A 432 -1.37 3.08 -12.82
CA LYS A 432 -1.08 2.65 -14.21
C LYS A 432 -1.06 3.82 -15.20
N GLN A 433 -1.97 4.80 -15.06
CA GLN A 433 -1.98 5.98 -15.93
C GLN A 433 -0.81 6.92 -15.65
N TRP A 434 -0.37 7.05 -14.39
CA TRP A 434 0.82 7.83 -14.06
C TRP A 434 2.07 7.26 -14.78
N ALA A 435 2.20 5.94 -14.87
CA ALA A 435 3.31 5.28 -15.56
C ALA A 435 3.42 5.63 -17.06
N MET A 436 2.34 6.12 -17.67
CA MET A 436 2.30 6.54 -19.07
C MET A 436 2.62 8.03 -19.27
N ARG A 437 2.77 8.83 -18.20
CA ARG A 437 2.98 10.27 -18.32
C ARG A 437 4.41 10.61 -18.74
N SER A 438 4.54 11.66 -19.54
CA SER A 438 5.83 12.25 -19.92
C SER A 438 6.27 13.32 -18.93
N ASP A 439 7.54 13.77 -19.05
CA ASP A 439 8.11 14.86 -18.24
C ASP A 439 7.37 16.21 -18.39
N LYS A 440 6.51 16.36 -19.40
CA LYS A 440 5.67 17.55 -19.59
C LYS A 440 4.41 17.54 -18.71
N GLN A 441 4.08 16.42 -18.07
CA GLN A 441 2.84 16.20 -17.30
C GLN A 441 3.14 15.73 -15.86
N LEU A 442 4.05 16.42 -15.18
CA LEU A 442 4.45 16.09 -13.81
C LEU A 442 3.26 16.19 -12.84
N LEU A 443 3.07 15.15 -12.04
CA LEU A 443 2.07 15.15 -10.97
C LEU A 443 2.70 15.64 -9.66
N ARG A 444 1.94 16.44 -8.91
CA ARG A 444 2.32 16.86 -7.56
C ARG A 444 1.34 16.29 -6.53
N LEU A 445 1.88 15.83 -5.42
CA LEU A 445 1.15 15.36 -4.24
C LEU A 445 1.64 16.13 -3.02
N THR A 446 0.82 16.22 -1.99
CA THR A 446 1.20 16.78 -0.70
C THR A 446 0.85 15.76 0.37
N ASP A 447 1.82 15.36 1.20
CA ASP A 447 1.56 14.41 2.29
C ASP A 447 0.83 15.06 3.48
N TYR A 448 0.53 14.28 4.53
CA TYR A 448 -0.19 14.78 5.71
C TYR A 448 0.62 15.82 6.51
N GLN A 449 1.95 15.81 6.39
CA GLN A 449 2.85 16.77 7.05
C GLN A 449 3.00 18.08 6.25
N GLY A 450 2.39 18.17 5.07
CA GLY A 450 2.47 19.34 4.19
C GLY A 450 3.68 19.32 3.25
N HIS A 451 4.37 18.19 3.10
CA HIS A 451 5.51 18.06 2.19
C HIS A 451 5.03 17.87 0.75
N GLU A 452 5.49 18.73 -0.17
CA GLU A 452 5.21 18.62 -1.60
C GLU A 452 6.14 17.61 -2.30
N LEU A 453 5.54 16.59 -2.91
CA LEU A 453 6.21 15.58 -3.72
C LEU A 453 5.89 15.81 -5.20
N THR A 454 6.92 16.01 -6.03
CA THR A 454 6.77 15.98 -7.49
C THR A 454 7.19 14.60 -8.01
N LEU A 455 6.28 13.90 -8.68
CA LEU A 455 6.58 12.61 -9.30
C LEU A 455 7.23 12.81 -10.67
N ALA A 456 8.47 12.31 -10.82
CA ALA A 456 9.18 12.27 -12.10
C ALA A 456 8.50 11.30 -13.08
N ALA A 457 8.79 11.41 -14.38
CA ALA A 457 8.36 10.40 -15.34
C ALA A 457 9.02 9.04 -15.06
N LEU A 458 8.31 7.97 -15.42
CA LEU A 458 8.79 6.61 -15.19
C LEU A 458 10.02 6.30 -16.05
N THR A 459 11.06 5.78 -15.40
CA THR A 459 12.33 5.37 -16.02
C THR A 459 12.52 3.87 -15.90
N GLU A 460 13.09 3.24 -16.93
CA GLU A 460 13.34 1.81 -16.94
C GLU A 460 14.57 1.48 -16.08
N ARG A 461 14.36 0.76 -14.97
CA ARG A 461 15.42 0.33 -14.04
C ARG A 461 15.39 -1.17 -13.84
N ASN A 462 15.80 -1.92 -14.84
CA ASN A 462 15.75 -3.39 -14.76
C ASN A 462 16.82 -3.94 -13.79
N PRO A 463 16.43 -4.80 -12.82
CA PRO A 463 17.41 -5.52 -12.02
C PRO A 463 18.11 -6.59 -12.88
N VAL A 464 19.37 -6.90 -12.57
CA VAL A 464 20.10 -7.96 -13.25
C VAL A 464 19.62 -9.31 -12.75
N ARG A 465 19.16 -10.17 -13.67
CA ARG A 465 18.63 -11.50 -13.33
C ARG A 465 19.63 -12.31 -12.51
N GLY A 466 19.16 -12.84 -11.38
CA GLY A 466 19.97 -13.66 -10.48
C GLY A 466 21.03 -12.90 -9.67
N GLN A 467 21.02 -11.56 -9.71
CA GLN A 467 21.88 -10.73 -8.85
C GLN A 467 21.04 -9.97 -7.82
N ALA A 468 21.65 -9.74 -6.66
CA ALA A 468 21.09 -8.84 -5.67
C ALA A 468 20.97 -7.43 -6.26
N MET A 469 19.88 -6.76 -5.94
CA MET A 469 19.59 -5.40 -6.32
C MET A 469 20.17 -4.43 -5.28
N GLU A 470 20.50 -3.22 -5.72
CA GLU A 470 20.90 -2.13 -4.85
C GLU A 470 19.89 -0.97 -4.96
N VAL A 471 19.81 -0.17 -3.90
CA VAL A 471 19.01 1.06 -3.83
C VAL A 471 19.93 2.22 -3.48
N SER A 472 19.59 3.41 -3.97
CA SER A 472 20.35 4.64 -3.77
C SER A 472 19.45 5.80 -3.35
N THR A 473 20.00 6.78 -2.64
CA THR A 473 19.30 8.04 -2.34
C THR A 473 18.98 8.87 -3.59
N ALA A 474 19.69 8.61 -4.70
CA ALA A 474 19.47 9.23 -6.00
C ALA A 474 18.36 8.53 -6.82
N ASP A 475 17.86 7.37 -6.37
CA ASP A 475 16.78 6.67 -7.06
C ASP A 475 15.48 7.49 -7.01
N PRO A 476 14.85 7.79 -8.17
CA PRO A 476 13.54 8.42 -8.17
C PRO A 476 12.49 7.51 -7.51
N PHE A 477 11.52 8.14 -6.85
CA PHE A 477 10.37 7.44 -6.29
C PHE A 477 9.49 6.90 -7.41
N ASP A 478 9.21 5.60 -7.34
CA ASP A 478 8.41 4.86 -8.32
C ASP A 478 7.19 4.24 -7.60
N PRO A 479 6.01 4.88 -7.72
CA PRO A 479 4.74 4.34 -7.25
C PRO A 479 4.40 2.92 -7.72
N VAL A 480 4.80 2.52 -8.94
CA VAL A 480 4.55 1.17 -9.46
C VAL A 480 5.44 0.15 -8.75
N GLU A 481 6.72 0.49 -8.51
CA GLU A 481 7.65 -0.35 -7.73
C GLU A 481 7.11 -0.57 -6.30
N LEU A 482 6.65 0.51 -5.65
CA LEU A 482 6.07 0.42 -4.31
C LEU A 482 4.79 -0.43 -4.30
N TYR A 483 3.88 -0.20 -5.25
CA TYR A 483 2.65 -0.98 -5.35
C TYR A 483 2.96 -2.47 -5.58
N ALA A 484 3.86 -2.80 -6.50
CA ALA A 484 4.31 -4.16 -6.74
C ALA A 484 4.98 -4.80 -5.51
N TRP A 485 5.65 -4.01 -4.67
CA TRP A 485 6.17 -4.48 -3.40
C TRP A 485 5.06 -4.87 -2.40
N TYR A 486 4.00 -4.07 -2.26
CA TYR A 486 2.83 -4.43 -1.45
C TYR A 486 2.13 -5.69 -1.95
N LEU A 487 1.95 -5.81 -3.28
CA LEU A 487 1.45 -7.03 -3.90
C LEU A 487 2.37 -8.21 -3.54
N GLY A 488 3.67 -8.04 -3.70
CA GLY A 488 4.70 -9.04 -3.39
C GLY A 488 4.66 -9.49 -1.93
N MET A 489 4.56 -8.57 -0.97
CA MET A 489 4.44 -8.89 0.46
C MET A 489 3.19 -9.72 0.75
N THR A 490 2.07 -9.40 0.09
CA THR A 490 0.81 -10.14 0.25
C THR A 490 0.86 -11.50 -0.43
N ILE A 491 1.41 -11.61 -1.63
CA ILE A 491 1.59 -12.87 -2.38
C ILE A 491 2.52 -13.80 -1.59
N ASN A 492 3.70 -13.28 -1.22
CA ASN A 492 4.79 -13.94 -0.51
C ASN A 492 4.59 -13.92 1.01
N TRP A 493 3.36 -14.20 1.45
CA TRP A 493 3.02 -14.30 2.86
C TRP A 493 3.43 -15.66 3.41
N ARG A 494 3.88 -15.70 4.67
CA ARG A 494 4.55 -16.87 5.26
C ARG A 494 3.68 -18.14 5.28
N GLU A 495 2.37 -18.03 5.47
CA GLU A 495 1.49 -19.22 5.40
C GLU A 495 1.24 -19.71 3.97
N ARG A 496 1.54 -18.89 2.95
CA ARG A 496 1.42 -19.25 1.54
C ARG A 496 2.75 -19.69 0.92
N GLY A 497 3.87 -19.17 1.40
CA GLY A 497 5.20 -19.42 0.87
C GLY A 497 5.71 -18.31 -0.06
N LEU A 498 6.71 -18.62 -0.87
CA LEU A 498 7.43 -17.67 -1.74
C LEU A 498 7.24 -18.04 -3.21
N TYR A 499 6.86 -17.10 -4.05
CA TYR A 499 6.73 -17.30 -5.48
C TYR A 499 7.88 -16.62 -6.23
N LEU A 500 8.30 -17.20 -7.36
CA LEU A 500 9.38 -16.69 -8.19
C LEU A 500 8.97 -16.43 -9.64
N LYS A 501 7.80 -16.91 -10.07
CA LYS A 501 7.31 -16.82 -11.44
C LYS A 501 6.05 -15.98 -11.50
N TYR A 502 6.18 -14.77 -12.04
CA TYR A 502 5.10 -13.81 -12.16
C TYR A 502 4.84 -13.47 -13.63
N HIS A 503 3.57 -13.47 -14.02
CA HIS A 503 3.13 -13.15 -15.37
C HIS A 503 2.12 -12.00 -15.31
N LEU A 504 2.32 -11.01 -16.17
CA LEU A 504 1.47 -9.83 -16.29
C LEU A 504 0.73 -9.81 -17.62
N THR A 505 -0.42 -9.14 -17.63
CA THR A 505 -1.14 -8.71 -18.82
C THR A 505 -0.95 -7.22 -19.08
N PHE A 506 -1.07 -6.83 -20.35
CA PHE A 506 -1.11 -5.43 -20.76
C PHE A 506 -2.18 -5.21 -21.83
N PRO A 507 -2.68 -3.96 -21.99
CA PRO A 507 -3.53 -3.60 -23.11
C PRO A 507 -2.81 -3.80 -24.45
N THR A 508 -3.56 -4.01 -25.53
CA THR A 508 -3.01 -4.36 -26.84
C THR A 508 -2.20 -3.21 -27.45
N LYS A 509 -2.64 -1.97 -27.18
CA LYS A 509 -2.05 -0.75 -27.74
C LYS A 509 -0.86 -0.18 -26.97
N TYR A 510 -0.42 -0.81 -25.88
CA TYR A 510 0.70 -0.29 -25.10
C TYR A 510 2.03 -0.48 -25.83
N GLU A 511 2.83 0.59 -25.91
CA GLU A 511 4.17 0.55 -26.47
C GLU A 511 5.11 -0.33 -25.65
N ARG A 512 6.05 -0.99 -26.32
CA ARG A 512 7.02 -1.88 -25.69
C ARG A 512 7.83 -1.16 -24.60
N ALA A 513 8.30 0.06 -24.89
CA ALA A 513 9.05 0.87 -23.92
C ALA A 513 8.24 1.15 -22.63
N THR A 514 6.94 1.39 -22.73
CA THR A 514 6.07 1.59 -21.57
C THR A 514 5.84 0.29 -20.80
N LYS A 515 5.64 -0.83 -21.51
CA LYS A 515 5.54 -2.17 -20.90
C LYS A 515 6.82 -2.54 -20.17
N ASP A 516 7.98 -2.31 -20.78
CA ASP A 516 9.29 -2.64 -20.21
C ASP A 516 9.61 -1.81 -18.96
N LYS A 517 9.22 -0.53 -18.94
CA LYS A 517 9.28 0.32 -17.73
C LYS A 517 8.43 -0.24 -16.60
N ILE A 518 7.15 -0.56 -16.86
CA ILE A 518 6.24 -1.13 -15.85
C ILE A 518 6.76 -2.50 -15.38
N LEU A 519 7.20 -3.36 -16.29
CA LEU A 519 7.81 -4.66 -15.96
C LEU A 519 9.06 -4.48 -15.11
N ALA A 520 9.90 -3.49 -15.39
CA ALA A 520 11.07 -3.18 -14.56
C ALA A 520 10.66 -2.80 -13.13
N SER A 521 9.67 -1.92 -12.98
CA SER A 521 9.11 -1.55 -11.67
C SER A 521 8.54 -2.77 -10.93
N PHE A 522 7.80 -3.64 -11.62
CA PHE A 522 7.28 -4.89 -11.03
C PHE A 522 8.38 -5.87 -10.65
N ARG A 523 9.42 -6.05 -11.48
CA ARG A 523 10.61 -6.86 -11.15
C ARG A 523 11.24 -6.35 -9.87
N ARG A 524 11.50 -5.04 -9.77
CA ARG A 524 12.07 -4.43 -8.57
C ARG A 524 11.16 -4.65 -7.37
N GLY A 525 9.89 -4.24 -7.43
CA GLY A 525 8.95 -4.31 -6.30
C GLY A 525 8.73 -5.73 -5.78
N LEU A 526 8.44 -6.68 -6.68
CA LEU A 526 8.26 -8.10 -6.31
C LEU A 526 9.55 -8.70 -5.75
N GLN A 527 10.71 -8.41 -6.34
CA GLN A 527 12.00 -8.89 -5.84
C GLN A 527 12.30 -8.31 -4.44
N ARG A 528 12.01 -7.03 -4.19
CA ARG A 528 12.16 -6.39 -2.87
C ARG A 528 11.25 -7.00 -1.81
N SER A 529 10.16 -7.66 -2.18
CA SER A 529 9.27 -8.35 -1.22
C SER A 529 9.82 -9.71 -0.76
N LEU A 530 10.86 -10.23 -1.41
CA LEU A 530 11.50 -11.50 -1.04
C LEU A 530 12.43 -11.30 0.17
N PRO A 531 12.59 -12.31 1.04
CA PRO A 531 13.53 -12.24 2.15
C PRO A 531 14.97 -12.21 1.63
N SER A 532 15.83 -11.38 2.24
CA SER A 532 17.25 -11.26 1.89
C SER A 532 18.00 -12.59 1.94
N THR A 533 17.64 -13.47 2.88
CA THR A 533 18.20 -14.82 3.04
C THR A 533 17.85 -15.78 1.89
N LEU A 534 16.81 -15.50 1.09
CA LEU A 534 16.56 -16.21 -0.17
C LEU A 534 17.47 -15.68 -1.28
N VAL A 535 17.69 -14.37 -1.32
CA VAL A 535 18.55 -13.71 -2.33
C VAL A 535 20.00 -14.19 -2.20
N SER A 536 20.46 -14.48 -0.98
CA SER A 536 21.76 -15.12 -0.72
C SER A 536 21.88 -16.54 -1.32
N GLN A 537 20.77 -17.21 -1.63
CA GLN A 537 20.70 -18.55 -2.20
C GLN A 537 20.56 -18.50 -3.73
N ASN A 538 21.64 -18.07 -4.39
CA ASN A 538 21.72 -17.80 -5.84
C ASN A 538 21.28 -18.96 -6.74
N GLU A 539 21.34 -20.21 -6.28
CA GLU A 539 20.89 -21.36 -7.07
C GLU A 539 19.38 -21.36 -7.34
N ILE A 540 18.58 -20.79 -6.43
CA ILE A 540 17.12 -20.68 -6.57
C ILE A 540 16.71 -19.28 -6.96
N PHE A 541 17.36 -18.26 -6.39
CA PHE A 541 17.02 -16.88 -6.66
C PHE A 541 17.13 -16.52 -8.16
N ARG A 542 18.01 -17.18 -8.92
CA ARG A 542 18.14 -17.03 -10.40
C ARG A 542 16.86 -17.35 -11.19
N ASP A 543 15.94 -18.10 -10.58
CA ASP A 543 14.67 -18.47 -11.19
C ASP A 543 13.61 -17.38 -11.05
N PHE A 544 13.87 -16.32 -10.27
CA PHE A 544 13.01 -15.14 -10.21
C PHE A 544 12.80 -14.54 -11.60
N GLU A 545 11.54 -14.36 -11.97
CA GLU A 545 11.12 -13.97 -13.30
C GLU A 545 9.79 -13.24 -13.28
N VAL A 546 9.74 -12.11 -13.97
CA VAL A 546 8.53 -11.34 -14.23
C VAL A 546 8.47 -11.04 -15.72
N LYS A 547 7.39 -11.47 -16.38
CA LYS A 547 7.21 -11.35 -17.83
C LYS A 547 5.79 -10.93 -18.20
N GLU A 548 5.64 -10.29 -19.34
CA GLU A 548 4.36 -10.24 -20.05
C GLU A 548 4.13 -11.60 -20.72
N LEU A 549 2.90 -12.10 -20.65
CA LEU A 549 2.54 -13.39 -21.25
C LEU A 549 1.42 -13.27 -22.28
N ALA A 550 0.40 -12.43 -22.05
CA ALA A 550 -0.72 -12.25 -22.97
C ALA A 550 -1.27 -10.83 -22.89
N SER A 551 -2.05 -10.42 -23.90
CA SER A 551 -2.90 -9.23 -23.79
C SER A 551 -4.06 -9.49 -22.83
N GLU A 552 -4.59 -8.43 -22.23
CA GLU A 552 -5.79 -8.48 -21.36
C GLU A 552 -6.99 -9.21 -22.02
N PRO A 553 -7.43 -8.85 -23.24
CA PRO A 553 -8.56 -9.52 -23.89
C PRO A 553 -8.29 -10.98 -24.28
N ALA A 554 -7.06 -11.34 -24.70
CA ALA A 554 -6.73 -12.74 -25.02
C ALA A 554 -6.71 -13.62 -23.76
N ALA A 555 -6.20 -13.10 -22.64
CA ALA A 555 -6.27 -13.78 -21.36
C ALA A 555 -7.74 -13.95 -20.93
N TYR A 556 -8.59 -12.93 -21.07
CA TYR A 556 -10.01 -13.05 -20.77
C TYR A 556 -10.70 -14.14 -21.61
N ALA A 557 -10.45 -14.20 -22.92
CA ALA A 557 -10.99 -15.26 -23.78
C ALA A 557 -10.64 -16.66 -23.26
N ALA A 558 -9.39 -16.86 -22.83
CA ALA A 558 -8.93 -18.12 -22.25
C ALA A 558 -9.64 -18.49 -20.94
N ALA A 559 -10.07 -17.53 -20.13
CA ALA A 559 -10.91 -17.82 -18.97
C ALA A 559 -12.38 -18.09 -19.36
N ALA A 560 -12.95 -17.18 -20.15
CA ALA A 560 -14.38 -17.14 -20.44
C ALA A 560 -14.84 -18.33 -21.28
N LEU A 561 -14.16 -18.65 -22.38
CA LEU A 561 -14.56 -19.77 -23.24
C LEU A 561 -14.51 -21.10 -22.49
N HIS A 562 -13.47 -21.32 -21.68
CA HIS A 562 -13.39 -22.51 -20.85
C HIS A 562 -14.47 -22.57 -19.78
N HIS A 563 -14.78 -21.44 -19.13
CA HIS A 563 -15.84 -21.37 -18.13
C HIS A 563 -17.20 -21.68 -18.75
N LEU A 564 -17.54 -20.99 -19.83
CA LEU A 564 -18.77 -21.21 -20.59
C LEU A 564 -18.85 -22.64 -21.11
N ALA A 565 -17.75 -23.23 -21.58
CA ALA A 565 -17.70 -24.62 -22.02
C ALA A 565 -17.90 -25.65 -20.88
N SER A 566 -17.58 -25.30 -19.63
CA SER A 566 -17.63 -26.19 -18.46
C SER A 566 -18.95 -26.24 -17.71
N GLN A 567 -19.86 -25.29 -17.93
CA GLN A 567 -21.15 -25.25 -17.22
C GLN A 567 -22.05 -26.43 -17.62
N ASP A 568 -22.60 -27.16 -16.65
CA ASP A 568 -23.59 -28.21 -16.89
C ASP A 568 -24.85 -27.61 -17.51
N ALA A 569 -25.51 -28.36 -18.39
CA ALA A 569 -26.72 -27.93 -19.06
C ALA A 569 -27.92 -28.00 -18.08
N GLU A 570 -28.01 -27.05 -17.15
CA GLU A 570 -29.24 -26.79 -16.41
C GLU A 570 -29.69 -25.33 -16.64
N ASP A 571 -30.77 -25.22 -17.42
CA ASP A 571 -31.68 -24.09 -17.61
C ASP A 571 -31.14 -22.74 -18.14
N THR A 572 -30.91 -22.69 -19.45
CA THR A 572 -31.51 -21.59 -20.24
C THR A 572 -32.77 -22.12 -20.91
N SER A 573 -33.90 -22.05 -20.22
CA SER A 573 -35.23 -22.26 -20.78
C SER A 573 -35.55 -21.18 -21.82
N ALA A 574 -34.91 -21.26 -22.99
CA ALA A 574 -35.22 -20.55 -24.22
C ALA A 574 -34.62 -21.29 -25.43
N VAL A 575 -34.57 -22.62 -25.41
CA VAL A 575 -34.43 -23.40 -26.64
C VAL A 575 -35.83 -23.63 -27.22
N LEU A 576 -36.40 -22.59 -27.82
CA LEU A 576 -37.54 -22.69 -28.71
C LEU A 576 -37.31 -21.72 -29.88
N ASN A 577 -37.30 -22.27 -31.11
CA ASN A 577 -37.35 -21.57 -32.40
C ASN A 577 -36.01 -21.16 -33.07
N GLY A 578 -35.05 -22.07 -33.20
CA GLY A 578 -33.94 -21.90 -34.17
C GLY A 578 -33.03 -20.69 -33.88
N ASP A 579 -33.01 -20.29 -32.62
CA ASP A 579 -32.36 -19.08 -32.16
C ASP A 579 -30.88 -19.36 -31.83
N SER A 580 -29.98 -18.73 -32.57
CA SER A 580 -28.53 -18.96 -32.49
C SER A 580 -27.90 -18.43 -31.18
N ARG A 581 -28.69 -17.77 -30.33
CA ARG A 581 -28.27 -17.11 -29.09
C ARG A 581 -27.79 -18.04 -27.96
N TYR A 582 -28.11 -19.33 -28.02
CA TYR A 582 -27.75 -20.30 -26.95
C TYR A 582 -26.71 -21.33 -27.37
N ILE A 583 -25.92 -21.03 -28.40
CA ILE A 583 -24.84 -21.91 -28.82
C ILE A 583 -23.71 -21.80 -27.78
N LYS A 584 -23.54 -22.87 -27.00
CA LYS A 584 -22.42 -23.02 -26.07
C LYS A 584 -21.12 -23.16 -26.85
N PRO A 585 -20.01 -22.47 -26.47
CA PRO A 585 -18.73 -22.71 -27.09
C PRO A 585 -18.32 -24.16 -26.82
N LYS A 586 -18.14 -24.93 -27.89
CA LYS A 586 -17.70 -26.32 -27.84
C LYS A 586 -16.49 -26.45 -28.75
N LEU A 587 -15.37 -26.87 -28.17
CA LEU A 587 -14.15 -27.10 -28.93
C LEU A 587 -14.34 -28.35 -29.82
N THR A 588 -14.49 -28.11 -31.12
CA THR A 588 -14.52 -29.12 -32.18
C THR A 588 -13.23 -29.06 -32.99
N ASP A 589 -13.06 -29.99 -33.94
CA ASP A 589 -11.91 -29.97 -34.87
C ASP A 589 -11.88 -28.67 -35.71
N ASP A 590 -13.04 -28.04 -35.95
CA ASP A 590 -13.13 -26.76 -36.64
C ASP A 590 -12.66 -25.58 -35.78
N GLY A 591 -12.61 -25.72 -34.45
CA GLY A 591 -12.32 -24.64 -33.49
C GLY A 591 -13.50 -23.69 -33.25
N VAL A 592 -13.35 -22.82 -32.26
CA VAL A 592 -14.33 -21.82 -31.80
C VAL A 592 -13.83 -20.43 -32.16
N ALA A 593 -14.56 -19.71 -33.00
CA ALA A 593 -14.29 -18.30 -33.28
C ALA A 593 -14.76 -17.43 -32.11
N TYR A 594 -13.95 -16.47 -31.69
CA TYR A 594 -14.28 -15.55 -30.61
C TYR A 594 -13.92 -14.10 -30.96
N ALA A 595 -14.62 -13.18 -30.30
CA ALA A 595 -14.35 -11.76 -30.34
C ALA A 595 -14.53 -11.18 -28.93
N VAL A 596 -13.53 -10.48 -28.39
CA VAL A 596 -13.58 -9.89 -27.04
C VAL A 596 -13.75 -8.39 -27.15
N PHE A 597 -14.75 -7.85 -26.45
CA PHE A 597 -14.92 -6.42 -26.22
C PHE A 597 -14.62 -6.14 -24.74
N ASP A 598 -13.38 -5.81 -24.41
CA ASP A 598 -12.95 -5.55 -23.04
C ASP A 598 -13.09 -4.07 -22.69
N PHE A 599 -14.23 -3.72 -22.11
CA PHE A 599 -14.56 -2.35 -21.73
C PHE A 599 -14.07 -2.07 -20.30
N GLY A 600 -12.82 -1.64 -20.22
CA GLY A 600 -12.13 -1.35 -18.97
C GLY A 600 -12.41 0.04 -18.38
N GLY A 601 -11.68 0.34 -17.30
CA GLY A 601 -11.79 1.64 -16.63
C GLY A 601 -11.12 2.79 -17.40
N GLY A 602 -10.07 2.52 -18.17
CA GLY A 602 -9.30 3.56 -18.86
C GLY A 602 -9.26 3.42 -20.38
N THR A 603 -9.47 2.23 -20.92
CA THR A 603 -9.44 1.90 -22.34
C THR A 603 -10.46 0.81 -22.62
N THR A 604 -10.80 0.64 -23.90
CA THR A 604 -11.51 -0.53 -24.40
C THR A 604 -10.60 -1.28 -25.36
N ASP A 605 -10.36 -2.55 -25.11
CA ASP A 605 -9.43 -3.37 -25.90
C ASP A 605 -10.17 -4.50 -26.62
N PHE A 606 -9.77 -4.79 -27.87
CA PHE A 606 -10.40 -5.80 -28.73
C PHE A 606 -9.41 -6.92 -29.05
N ASP A 607 -9.90 -8.16 -29.06
CA ASP A 607 -9.16 -9.33 -29.58
C ASP A 607 -10.09 -10.25 -30.36
N PHE A 608 -9.64 -10.72 -31.51
CA PHE A 608 -10.39 -11.57 -32.42
C PHE A 608 -9.56 -12.80 -32.74
N GLY A 609 -10.12 -14.00 -32.58
CA GLY A 609 -9.31 -15.19 -32.71
C GLY A 609 -10.08 -16.50 -32.78
N ILE A 610 -9.30 -17.59 -32.76
CA ILE A 610 -9.80 -18.96 -32.81
C ILE A 610 -9.21 -19.74 -31.62
N TRP A 611 -10.07 -20.39 -30.86
CA TRP A 611 -9.68 -21.43 -29.90
C TRP A 611 -9.83 -22.79 -30.56
N ARG A 612 -8.75 -23.56 -30.72
CA ARG A 612 -8.73 -24.84 -31.44
C ARG A 612 -7.91 -25.90 -30.69
N TRP A 613 -8.08 -27.16 -31.09
CA TRP A 613 -7.15 -28.22 -30.71
C TRP A 613 -5.75 -27.97 -31.31
N ALA A 614 -4.73 -28.48 -30.63
CA ALA A 614 -3.37 -28.49 -31.13
C ALA A 614 -3.28 -29.34 -32.41
N THR A 615 -2.42 -28.92 -33.33
CA THR A 615 -1.99 -29.74 -34.46
C THR A 615 -0.98 -30.80 -34.00
N ASP A 616 -0.74 -31.84 -34.79
CA ASP A 616 0.24 -32.90 -34.46
C ASP A 616 1.61 -32.33 -34.04
N VAL A 617 2.08 -31.25 -34.68
CA VAL A 617 3.35 -30.58 -34.33
C VAL A 617 3.28 -29.89 -32.97
N GLU A 618 2.16 -29.23 -32.66
CA GLU A 618 1.95 -28.55 -31.38
C GLU A 618 1.72 -29.56 -30.24
N GLU A 619 1.12 -30.72 -30.53
CA GLU A 619 1.02 -31.86 -29.60
C GLU A 619 2.39 -32.45 -29.27
N ASP A 620 3.26 -32.61 -30.27
CA ASP A 620 4.66 -33.03 -30.08
C ASP A 620 5.46 -32.02 -29.23
N GLU A 621 5.08 -30.73 -29.26
CA GLU A 621 5.62 -29.68 -28.37
C GLU A 621 5.00 -29.71 -26.94
N GLY A 622 3.98 -30.55 -26.71
CA GLY A 622 3.32 -30.73 -25.41
C GLY A 622 2.07 -29.88 -25.19
N TYR A 623 1.51 -29.28 -26.24
CA TYR A 623 0.26 -28.51 -26.17
C TYR A 623 -0.95 -29.38 -26.54
N GLU A 624 -2.09 -29.14 -25.89
CA GLU A 624 -3.37 -29.77 -26.24
C GLU A 624 -4.28 -28.77 -26.96
N GLN A 625 -4.17 -27.49 -26.63
CA GLN A 625 -5.08 -26.46 -27.10
C GLN A 625 -4.32 -25.22 -27.53
N VAL A 626 -4.88 -24.48 -28.47
CA VAL A 626 -4.28 -23.28 -29.03
C VAL A 626 -5.30 -22.15 -29.06
N PHE A 627 -4.92 -21.01 -28.49
CA PHE A 627 -5.58 -19.73 -28.70
C PHE A 627 -4.78 -18.96 -29.76
N GLU A 628 -5.42 -18.66 -30.87
CA GLU A 628 -4.83 -17.96 -32.00
C GLU A 628 -5.49 -16.59 -32.15
N SER A 629 -4.77 -15.55 -31.71
CA SER A 629 -5.18 -14.15 -31.90
C SER A 629 -4.81 -13.71 -33.33
N LEU A 630 -5.84 -13.43 -34.11
CA LEU A 630 -5.75 -13.05 -35.53
C LEU A 630 -5.64 -11.53 -35.68
N HIS A 631 -6.42 -10.79 -34.89
CA HIS A 631 -6.42 -9.33 -34.92
C HIS A 631 -6.71 -8.76 -33.53
N SER A 632 -6.15 -7.60 -33.24
CA SER A 632 -6.33 -6.89 -31.98
C SER A 632 -6.32 -5.39 -32.22
N SER A 633 -7.19 -4.68 -31.53
CA SER A 633 -7.37 -3.23 -31.68
C SER A 633 -7.97 -2.67 -30.39
N GLY A 634 -8.61 -1.51 -30.43
CA GLY A 634 -9.26 -0.90 -29.25
C GLY A 634 -9.55 0.58 -29.41
N ASP A 635 -9.92 1.23 -28.31
CA ASP A 635 -10.16 2.66 -28.20
C ASP A 635 -9.53 3.19 -26.89
N ASN A 636 -8.62 4.15 -27.03
CA ASN A 636 -7.88 4.74 -25.90
C ASN A 636 -8.71 5.76 -25.12
N PHE A 637 -9.83 6.24 -25.68
CA PHE A 637 -10.68 7.27 -25.09
C PHE A 637 -12.03 6.72 -24.63
N LEU A 638 -12.33 5.46 -24.94
CA LEU A 638 -13.48 4.76 -24.38
C LEU A 638 -13.04 3.98 -23.13
N GLY A 639 -13.51 4.41 -21.97
CA GLY A 639 -13.22 3.79 -20.68
C GLY A 639 -14.10 4.43 -19.62
N GLY A 640 -14.48 3.69 -18.57
CA GLY A 640 -15.39 4.22 -17.54
C GLY A 640 -14.94 5.57 -16.96
N GLU A 641 -13.65 5.73 -16.65
CA GLU A 641 -13.10 6.99 -16.12
C GLU A 641 -13.03 8.10 -17.18
N ASN A 642 -12.74 7.77 -18.44
CA ASN A 642 -12.74 8.76 -19.52
C ASN A 642 -14.15 9.28 -19.78
N LEU A 643 -15.15 8.40 -19.78
CA LEU A 643 -16.57 8.79 -19.89
C LEU A 643 -16.98 9.69 -18.72
N LEU A 644 -16.55 9.36 -17.50
CA LEU A 644 -16.82 10.20 -16.34
C LEU A 644 -16.19 11.60 -16.47
N GLU A 645 -14.96 11.70 -16.98
CA GLU A 645 -14.32 12.99 -17.26
C GLU A 645 -15.10 13.81 -18.31
N HIS A 646 -15.67 13.16 -19.33
CA HIS A 646 -16.57 13.83 -20.30
C HIS A 646 -17.88 14.31 -19.67
N LEU A 647 -18.49 13.52 -18.78
CA LEU A 647 -19.69 13.94 -18.04
C LEU A 647 -19.42 15.17 -17.16
N VAL A 648 -18.28 15.17 -16.47
CA VAL A 648 -17.82 16.31 -15.66
C VAL A 648 -17.66 17.54 -16.56
N TYR A 649 -16.99 17.39 -17.70
CA TYR A 649 -16.72 18.50 -18.61
C TYR A 649 -17.98 19.07 -19.26
N GLU A 650 -18.93 18.24 -19.68
CA GLU A 650 -20.22 18.74 -20.19
C GLU A 650 -21.06 19.40 -19.09
N THR A 651 -21.09 18.83 -17.88
CA THR A 651 -21.77 19.47 -16.74
C THR A 651 -21.16 20.84 -16.43
N PHE A 652 -19.83 20.92 -16.43
CA PHE A 652 -19.11 22.19 -16.27
C PHE A 652 -19.52 23.22 -17.34
N LYS A 653 -19.59 22.82 -18.61
CA LYS A 653 -20.01 23.70 -19.72
C LYS A 653 -21.42 24.23 -19.55
N ASP A 654 -22.33 23.42 -19.04
CA ASP A 654 -23.72 23.82 -18.79
C ASP A 654 -23.85 24.77 -17.57
N ASN A 655 -22.80 24.87 -16.74
CA ASN A 655 -22.77 25.71 -15.54
C ASN A 655 -21.74 26.86 -15.63
N LEU A 656 -21.40 27.32 -16.84
CA LEU A 656 -20.38 28.34 -17.05
C LEU A 656 -20.64 29.67 -16.34
N ASP A 657 -21.90 30.07 -16.15
CA ASP A 657 -22.22 31.34 -15.48
C ASP A 657 -21.81 31.34 -14.02
N ILE A 658 -22.07 30.24 -13.29
CA ILE A 658 -21.61 30.02 -11.92
C ILE A 658 -20.09 29.93 -11.87
N CYS A 659 -19.49 29.22 -12.85
CA CYS A 659 -18.05 29.11 -12.94
C CYS A 659 -17.37 30.47 -13.19
N ARG A 660 -18.02 31.39 -13.92
CA ARG A 660 -17.53 32.76 -14.13
C ARG A 660 -17.67 33.61 -12.88
N GLU A 661 -18.82 33.56 -12.21
CA GLU A 661 -19.09 34.31 -10.98
C GLU A 661 -18.06 33.98 -9.90
N TYR A 662 -17.82 32.69 -9.67
CA TYR A 662 -16.94 32.21 -8.59
C TYR A 662 -15.53 31.85 -9.05
N LYS A 663 -15.20 32.02 -10.33
CA LYS A 663 -13.90 31.67 -10.94
C LYS A 663 -13.51 30.21 -10.66
N LEU A 664 -14.35 29.26 -11.05
CA LEU A 664 -14.15 27.83 -10.79
C LEU A 664 -13.46 27.15 -11.97
N PRO A 665 -12.20 26.69 -11.83
CA PRO A 665 -11.54 25.91 -12.88
C PRO A 665 -11.94 24.43 -12.85
N PHE A 666 -11.88 23.78 -14.02
CA PHE A 666 -12.05 22.34 -14.21
C PHE A 666 -11.02 21.80 -15.21
N THR A 667 -10.80 20.49 -15.21
CA THR A 667 -9.94 19.83 -16.20
C THR A 667 -10.72 19.52 -17.47
N ARG A 668 -10.03 19.57 -18.62
CA ARG A 668 -10.58 19.10 -19.90
C ARG A 668 -10.16 17.65 -20.18
N PRO A 669 -11.07 16.79 -20.64
CA PRO A 669 -10.73 15.45 -21.15
C PRO A 669 -9.72 15.55 -22.30
N LEU A 670 -8.89 14.50 -22.48
CA LEU A 670 -7.82 14.51 -23.49
C LEU A 670 -8.35 14.73 -24.92
N ASP A 671 -9.51 14.17 -25.24
CA ASP A 671 -10.22 14.29 -26.52
C ASP A 671 -11.41 15.28 -26.45
N GLY A 672 -11.48 16.11 -25.41
CA GLY A 672 -12.53 17.10 -25.21
C GLY A 672 -12.40 18.31 -26.15
N LYS A 673 -13.52 18.78 -26.72
CA LYS A 673 -13.53 19.98 -27.59
C LYS A 673 -13.33 21.26 -26.78
N PHE A 674 -12.62 22.22 -27.36
CA PHE A 674 -12.58 23.59 -26.85
C PHE A 674 -13.97 24.25 -27.00
N PHE A 675 -14.33 25.14 -26.09
CA PHE A 675 -15.47 26.04 -26.23
C PHE A 675 -14.99 27.49 -26.14
N SER A 676 -15.82 28.45 -26.57
CA SER A 676 -15.43 29.86 -26.55
C SER A 676 -15.19 30.37 -25.12
N GLY A 677 -13.97 30.84 -24.85
CA GLY A 677 -13.55 31.33 -23.53
C GLY A 677 -13.09 30.22 -22.58
N ASP A 678 -12.70 29.04 -23.10
CA ASP A 678 -12.23 27.92 -22.29
C ASP A 678 -10.87 28.18 -21.61
N GLU A 679 -10.05 29.07 -22.16
CA GLU A 679 -8.65 29.27 -21.76
C GLU A 679 -8.49 29.68 -20.30
N VAL A 680 -9.50 30.31 -19.71
CA VAL A 680 -9.48 30.73 -18.32
C VAL A 680 -9.95 29.61 -17.40
N PHE A 681 -10.87 28.74 -17.81
CA PHE A 681 -11.57 27.80 -16.91
C PHE A 681 -11.14 26.33 -17.08
N ALA A 682 -10.74 25.92 -18.28
CA ALA A 682 -10.22 24.58 -18.56
C ALA A 682 -8.70 24.54 -18.30
N GLN A 683 -8.31 24.24 -17.06
CA GLN A 683 -6.92 24.30 -16.59
C GLN A 683 -6.40 22.96 -16.08
N GLN A 684 -5.08 22.85 -15.91
CA GLN A 684 -4.40 21.70 -15.31
C GLN A 684 -3.93 21.98 -13.86
N THR A 685 -4.56 22.92 -13.16
CA THR A 685 -4.21 23.29 -11.78
C THR A 685 -4.74 22.27 -10.76
N GLN A 686 -4.21 22.28 -9.53
CA GLN A 686 -4.71 21.43 -8.45
C GLN A 686 -6.19 21.71 -8.11
N ALA A 687 -6.60 22.98 -8.17
CA ALA A 687 -8.01 23.37 -8.01
C ALA A 687 -8.90 22.74 -9.09
N ALA A 688 -8.46 22.80 -10.36
CA ALA A 688 -9.17 22.18 -11.48
C ALA A 688 -9.33 20.67 -11.30
N GLN A 689 -8.25 19.98 -10.92
CA GLN A 689 -8.25 18.53 -10.68
C GLN A 689 -9.19 18.17 -9.51
N THR A 690 -9.12 18.93 -8.42
CA THR A 690 -9.98 18.74 -7.25
C THR A 690 -11.46 18.90 -7.60
N ASN A 691 -11.81 19.98 -8.31
CA ASN A 691 -13.18 20.25 -8.74
C ASN A 691 -13.73 19.16 -9.65
N SER A 692 -12.92 18.69 -10.62
CA SER A 692 -13.31 17.59 -11.50
C SER A 692 -13.58 16.29 -10.75
N VAL A 693 -12.74 15.94 -9.77
CA VAL A 693 -12.92 14.75 -8.93
C VAL A 693 -14.18 14.84 -8.06
N LEU A 694 -14.39 16.02 -7.47
CA LEU A 694 -15.56 16.34 -6.66
C LEU A 694 -16.86 16.16 -7.44
N LEU A 695 -16.93 16.76 -8.63
CA LEU A 695 -18.09 16.65 -9.51
C LEU A 695 -18.24 15.22 -10.06
N GLY A 696 -17.15 14.56 -10.43
CA GLY A 696 -17.14 13.17 -10.88
C GLY A 696 -17.69 12.21 -9.83
N THR A 697 -17.44 12.46 -8.54
CA THR A 697 -18.01 11.65 -7.44
C THR A 697 -19.54 11.73 -7.39
N LYS A 698 -20.13 12.87 -7.78
CA LYS A 698 -21.59 13.04 -7.87
C LYS A 698 -22.19 12.38 -9.12
N LEU A 699 -21.45 12.39 -10.22
CA LEU A 699 -21.89 11.83 -11.51
C LEU A 699 -21.67 10.30 -11.63
N ARG A 700 -20.76 9.73 -10.83
CA ARG A 700 -20.41 8.30 -10.93
C ARG A 700 -21.61 7.36 -10.72
N PRO A 701 -22.47 7.51 -9.70
CA PRO A 701 -23.64 6.64 -9.54
C PRO A 701 -24.56 6.66 -10.75
N PHE A 702 -24.76 7.82 -11.39
CA PHE A 702 -25.55 7.96 -12.61
C PHE A 702 -24.97 7.18 -13.81
N MET A 703 -23.65 7.02 -13.87
CA MET A 703 -22.98 6.25 -14.92
C MET A 703 -22.97 4.73 -14.63
N GLU A 704 -22.75 4.35 -13.37
CA GLU A 704 -22.54 2.94 -12.96
C GLU A 704 -23.84 2.19 -12.61
N ASN A 705 -24.89 2.88 -12.14
CA ASN A 705 -26.13 2.22 -11.76
C ASN A 705 -27.01 1.86 -12.96
N ALA A 706 -27.87 0.86 -12.74
CA ALA A 706 -28.88 0.45 -13.70
C ALA A 706 -29.97 1.52 -13.91
N ASP A 707 -30.22 2.37 -12.90
CA ASP A 707 -31.09 3.52 -13.02
C ASP A 707 -30.32 4.77 -13.48
N SER A 708 -30.94 5.56 -14.35
CA SER A 708 -30.39 6.86 -14.79
C SER A 708 -30.74 7.98 -13.80
N HIS A 709 -30.90 7.67 -12.52
CA HIS A 709 -31.35 8.64 -11.53
C HIS A 709 -30.19 9.58 -11.15
N LEU A 710 -30.40 10.88 -11.36
CA LEU A 710 -29.52 11.94 -10.93
C LEU A 710 -30.39 13.13 -10.49
N GLU A 711 -30.08 13.70 -9.32
CA GLU A 711 -30.75 14.92 -8.87
C GLU A 711 -30.49 16.04 -9.90
N SER A 712 -31.50 16.87 -10.22
CA SER A 712 -31.35 17.90 -11.25
C SER A 712 -30.40 19.03 -10.86
N GLN A 713 -30.09 19.16 -9.58
CA GLN A 713 -29.17 20.15 -9.03
C GLN A 713 -28.56 19.63 -7.73
N VAL A 714 -27.29 19.93 -7.49
CA VAL A 714 -26.60 19.62 -6.24
C VAL A 714 -25.80 20.81 -5.73
N SER A 715 -25.82 20.99 -4.42
CA SER A 715 -24.96 21.92 -3.71
C SER A 715 -23.61 21.26 -3.43
N ILE A 716 -22.52 21.85 -3.91
CA ILE A 716 -21.15 21.30 -3.77
C ILE A 716 -20.14 22.42 -3.48
N ASP A 717 -19.20 22.15 -2.56
CA ASP A 717 -18.11 23.08 -2.27
C ASP A 717 -16.97 22.86 -3.27
N LEU A 718 -16.72 23.85 -4.12
CA LEU A 718 -15.68 23.84 -5.15
C LEU A 718 -14.58 24.85 -4.85
N LEU A 719 -13.39 24.66 -5.41
CA LEU A 719 -12.27 25.58 -5.28
C LEU A 719 -12.30 26.63 -6.38
N ASN A 720 -12.16 27.89 -6.02
CA ASN A 720 -11.90 28.96 -6.99
C ASN A 720 -10.42 28.99 -7.41
N MET A 721 -10.07 29.89 -8.34
CA MET A 721 -8.69 30.10 -8.80
C MET A 721 -7.69 30.43 -7.68
N ASP A 722 -8.15 31.00 -6.56
CA ASP A 722 -7.32 31.34 -5.40
C ASP A 722 -7.22 30.17 -4.39
N GLY A 723 -7.80 29.00 -4.71
CA GLY A 723 -7.80 27.82 -3.85
C GLY A 723 -8.80 27.89 -2.68
N GLN A 724 -9.72 28.85 -2.68
CA GLN A 724 -10.73 29.01 -1.63
C GLN A 724 -11.99 28.19 -1.94
N LYS A 725 -12.56 27.55 -0.92
CA LYS A 725 -13.83 26.81 -1.04
C LYS A 725 -15.00 27.78 -1.22
N VAL A 726 -15.80 27.54 -2.25
CA VAL A 726 -17.01 28.28 -2.61
C VAL A 726 -18.15 27.30 -2.81
N LYS A 727 -19.21 27.47 -2.03
CA LYS A 727 -20.42 26.67 -2.15
C LYS A 727 -21.16 27.04 -3.43
N SER A 728 -21.37 26.07 -4.30
CA SER A 728 -21.88 26.25 -5.66
C SER A 728 -23.06 25.32 -5.93
N GLU A 729 -24.11 25.84 -6.57
CA GLU A 729 -25.30 25.06 -6.96
C GLU A 729 -25.17 24.58 -8.41
N ILE A 730 -24.71 23.36 -8.62
CA ILE A 730 -24.44 22.81 -9.95
C ILE A 730 -25.69 22.09 -10.47
N SER A 731 -26.17 22.50 -11.66
CA SER A 731 -27.32 21.89 -12.33
C SER A 731 -26.88 20.77 -13.27
N PHE A 732 -27.70 19.74 -13.42
CA PHE A 732 -27.44 18.59 -14.28
C PHE A 732 -28.52 18.44 -15.35
N ASP A 733 -28.12 18.45 -16.62
CA ASP A 733 -28.98 18.05 -17.74
C ASP A 733 -28.89 16.54 -17.93
N VAL A 734 -29.71 15.81 -17.17
CA VAL A 734 -29.69 14.34 -17.12
C VAL A 734 -29.89 13.72 -18.52
N GLN A 735 -30.77 14.30 -19.35
CA GLN A 735 -31.05 13.78 -20.69
C GLN A 735 -29.84 13.96 -21.62
N LYS A 736 -29.23 15.14 -21.62
CA LYS A 736 -28.03 15.41 -22.43
C LYS A 736 -26.87 14.52 -22.02
N LEU A 737 -26.67 14.31 -20.72
CA LEU A 737 -25.61 13.45 -20.18
C LEU A 737 -25.84 11.97 -20.56
N ASP A 738 -27.07 11.47 -20.48
CA ASP A 738 -27.42 10.09 -20.87
C ASP A 738 -27.21 9.86 -22.38
N VAL A 739 -27.64 10.81 -23.22
CA VAL A 739 -27.41 10.77 -24.68
C VAL A 739 -25.92 10.79 -25.03
N LEU A 740 -25.10 11.54 -24.28
CA LEU A 740 -23.65 11.54 -24.47
C LEU A 740 -23.05 10.17 -24.19
N LEU A 741 -23.43 9.51 -23.09
CA LEU A 741 -22.95 8.16 -22.75
C LEU A 741 -23.36 7.16 -23.83
N PHE A 742 -24.64 7.15 -24.19
CA PHE A 742 -25.18 6.25 -25.20
C PHE A 742 -24.43 6.39 -26.53
N ASN A 743 -24.26 7.61 -27.04
CA ASN A 743 -23.58 7.85 -28.31
C ASN A 743 -22.09 7.44 -28.26
N ARG A 744 -21.38 7.76 -27.17
CA ARG A 744 -19.97 7.36 -27.03
C ARG A 744 -19.80 5.84 -27.00
N ILE A 745 -20.67 5.12 -26.30
CA ILE A 745 -20.67 3.65 -26.24
C ILE A 745 -21.02 3.05 -27.60
N LYS A 746 -22.05 3.59 -28.27
CA LYS A 746 -22.45 3.17 -29.62
C LYS A 746 -21.31 3.29 -30.64
N GLU A 747 -20.58 4.41 -30.62
CA GLU A 747 -19.41 4.60 -31.48
C GLU A 747 -18.29 3.60 -31.18
N GLY A 748 -18.09 3.23 -29.91
CA GLY A 748 -17.16 2.18 -29.51
C GLY A 748 -17.50 0.81 -30.09
N LEU A 749 -18.78 0.41 -29.99
CA LEU A 749 -19.28 -0.82 -30.59
C LEU A 749 -19.17 -0.80 -32.11
N ARG A 750 -19.47 0.33 -32.75
CA ARG A 750 -19.27 0.52 -34.19
C ARG A 750 -17.80 0.29 -34.58
N ALA A 751 -16.85 0.87 -33.84
CA ALA A 751 -15.43 0.66 -34.08
C ALA A 751 -15.03 -0.81 -33.91
N PHE A 752 -15.55 -1.49 -32.88
CA PHE A 752 -15.34 -2.93 -32.69
C PHE A 752 -15.83 -3.77 -33.87
N LEU A 753 -17.06 -3.53 -34.35
CA LEU A 753 -17.62 -4.26 -35.50
C LEU A 753 -16.83 -4.00 -36.77
N VAL A 754 -16.38 -2.77 -37.00
CA VAL A 754 -15.50 -2.43 -38.13
C VAL A 754 -14.21 -3.25 -38.08
N GLU A 755 -13.59 -3.39 -36.90
CA GLU A 755 -12.38 -4.20 -36.76
C GLU A 755 -12.65 -5.70 -36.89
N LEU A 756 -13.82 -6.18 -36.44
CA LEU A 756 -14.26 -7.57 -36.64
C LEU A 756 -14.44 -7.91 -38.13
N ASP A 757 -15.00 -7.00 -38.92
CA ASP A 757 -15.21 -7.19 -40.36
C ASP A 757 -13.91 -7.46 -41.13
N HIS A 758 -12.75 -7.00 -40.63
CA HIS A 758 -11.45 -7.24 -41.26
C HIS A 758 -10.99 -8.69 -41.16
N VAL A 759 -11.47 -9.43 -40.16
CA VAL A 759 -11.07 -10.82 -39.90
C VAL A 759 -12.19 -11.83 -40.10
N VAL A 760 -13.40 -11.38 -40.42
CA VAL A 760 -14.58 -12.26 -40.54
C VAL A 760 -14.36 -13.39 -41.53
N GLU A 761 -13.68 -13.13 -42.65
CA GLU A 761 -13.34 -14.16 -43.65
C GLU A 761 -12.37 -15.21 -43.11
N GLN A 762 -11.41 -14.81 -42.26
CA GLN A 762 -10.44 -15.70 -41.64
C GLN A 762 -11.08 -16.57 -40.54
N LEU A 763 -12.08 -16.01 -39.84
CA LEU A 763 -12.89 -16.74 -38.86
C LEU A 763 -13.84 -17.76 -39.53
N GLY A 764 -14.09 -17.60 -40.83
CA GLY A 764 -14.89 -18.52 -41.63
C GLY A 764 -16.38 -18.52 -41.24
N PRO A 765 -17.12 -19.60 -41.55
CA PRO A 765 -18.58 -19.66 -41.30
C PRO A 765 -18.95 -19.97 -39.83
N ARG A 766 -17.98 -19.94 -38.92
CA ARG A 766 -18.18 -20.31 -37.51
C ARG A 766 -19.03 -19.24 -36.82
N PRO A 767 -19.97 -19.62 -35.93
CA PRO A 767 -20.56 -18.66 -35.00
C PRO A 767 -19.45 -17.99 -34.19
N ILE A 768 -19.46 -16.66 -34.14
CA ILE A 768 -18.46 -15.87 -33.43
C ILE A 768 -19.00 -15.60 -32.03
N HIS A 769 -18.32 -16.13 -31.02
CA HIS A 769 -18.64 -15.89 -29.62
C HIS A 769 -18.14 -14.49 -29.21
N LEU A 770 -19.05 -13.53 -29.15
CA LEU A 770 -18.77 -12.17 -28.70
C LEU A 770 -18.78 -12.15 -27.16
N LEU A 771 -17.62 -11.96 -26.56
CA LEU A 771 -17.40 -11.98 -25.12
C LEU A 771 -17.30 -10.54 -24.61
N LEU A 772 -18.30 -10.11 -23.84
CA LEU A 772 -18.25 -8.83 -23.15
C LEU A 772 -17.37 -8.96 -21.89
N ALA A 773 -16.30 -8.18 -21.84
CA ALA A 773 -15.33 -8.18 -20.74
C ALA A 773 -15.20 -6.79 -20.11
N GLY A 774 -14.60 -6.71 -18.92
CA GLY A 774 -14.44 -5.46 -18.19
C GLY A 774 -15.75 -4.96 -17.55
N ASN A 775 -15.62 -4.20 -16.46
CA ASN A 775 -16.79 -3.71 -15.72
C ASN A 775 -17.61 -2.67 -16.51
N GLY A 776 -17.01 -1.96 -17.48
CA GLY A 776 -17.72 -1.02 -18.35
C GLY A 776 -18.79 -1.71 -19.21
N SER A 777 -18.61 -2.99 -19.53
CA SER A 777 -19.57 -3.77 -20.31
C SER A 777 -20.88 -4.05 -19.57
N ARG A 778 -20.96 -3.76 -18.27
CA ARG A 778 -22.20 -3.81 -17.48
C ARG A 778 -23.07 -2.55 -17.64
N SER A 779 -22.64 -1.59 -18.46
CA SER A 779 -23.40 -0.37 -18.70
C SER A 779 -24.80 -0.69 -19.24
N ARG A 780 -25.82 0.01 -18.71
CA ARG A 780 -27.20 -0.07 -19.20
C ARG A 780 -27.31 0.16 -20.71
N HIS A 781 -26.41 0.95 -21.30
CA HIS A 781 -26.43 1.23 -22.74
C HIS A 781 -25.87 0.07 -23.56
N ILE A 782 -24.92 -0.71 -23.04
CA ILE A 782 -24.45 -1.94 -23.69
C ILE A 782 -25.58 -2.97 -23.69
N THR A 783 -26.24 -3.20 -22.54
CA THR A 783 -27.42 -4.06 -22.44
C THR A 783 -28.52 -3.61 -23.40
N ALA A 784 -28.83 -2.31 -23.43
CA ALA A 784 -29.87 -1.77 -24.31
C ALA A 784 -29.57 -1.94 -25.80
N LEU A 785 -28.32 -1.77 -26.23
CA LEU A 785 -27.90 -1.92 -27.62
C LEU A 785 -27.79 -3.40 -28.01
N VAL A 786 -26.97 -4.15 -27.28
CA VAL A 786 -26.44 -5.45 -27.72
C VAL A 786 -27.28 -6.61 -27.20
N GLU A 787 -27.67 -6.60 -25.91
CA GLU A 787 -28.41 -7.73 -25.30
C GLU A 787 -29.89 -7.75 -25.71
N ASN A 788 -30.49 -6.57 -25.92
CA ASN A 788 -31.88 -6.44 -26.34
C ASN A 788 -32.08 -6.39 -27.87
N GLU A 789 -31.00 -6.47 -28.67
CA GLU A 789 -31.03 -6.37 -30.14
C GLU A 789 -31.86 -5.18 -30.63
N SER A 790 -31.47 -3.96 -30.21
CA SER A 790 -32.23 -2.77 -30.59
C SER A 790 -32.15 -2.48 -32.08
N ASP A 791 -33.10 -1.70 -32.61
CA ASP A 791 -33.07 -1.22 -34.00
C ASP A 791 -31.73 -0.53 -34.33
N GLU A 792 -31.07 0.09 -33.34
CA GLU A 792 -29.74 0.67 -33.50
C GLU A 792 -28.62 -0.37 -33.66
N TRP A 793 -28.71 -1.54 -33.01
CA TRP A 793 -27.74 -2.61 -33.17
C TRP A 793 -27.84 -3.26 -34.55
N ASP A 794 -29.07 -3.54 -35.01
CA ASP A 794 -29.31 -4.02 -36.37
C ASP A 794 -28.82 -3.02 -37.42
N ALA A 795 -29.06 -1.72 -37.18
CA ALA A 795 -28.54 -0.67 -38.05
C ALA A 795 -27.01 -0.64 -38.09
N LEU A 796 -26.33 -0.87 -36.96
CA LEU A 796 -24.86 -0.96 -36.92
C LEU A 796 -24.33 -2.19 -37.67
N LEU A 797 -24.97 -3.35 -37.50
CA LEU A 797 -24.59 -4.57 -38.22
C LEU A 797 -24.77 -4.38 -39.72
N GLU A 798 -25.90 -3.82 -40.17
CA GLU A 798 -26.16 -3.56 -41.58
C GLU A 798 -25.20 -2.51 -42.15
N GLU A 799 -24.90 -1.44 -41.39
CA GLU A 799 -23.94 -0.41 -41.79
C GLU A 799 -22.54 -0.99 -42.04
N VAL A 800 -22.05 -1.82 -41.11
CA VAL A 800 -20.68 -2.33 -41.13
C VAL A 800 -20.54 -3.50 -42.10
N PHE A 801 -21.44 -4.48 -42.02
CA PHE A 801 -21.33 -5.71 -42.81
C PHE A 801 -22.08 -5.64 -44.15
N GLN A 802 -22.98 -4.69 -44.41
CA GLN A 802 -23.65 -4.52 -45.71
C GLN A 802 -24.32 -5.81 -46.23
N GLY A 803 -25.06 -6.50 -45.34
CA GLY A 803 -25.76 -7.75 -45.67
C GLY A 803 -24.93 -9.05 -45.61
N ARG A 804 -23.63 -9.00 -45.26
CA ARG A 804 -22.79 -10.19 -44.98
C ARG A 804 -22.47 -10.37 -43.48
N SER A 805 -23.43 -10.05 -42.62
CA SER A 805 -23.25 -10.12 -41.16
C SER A 805 -22.92 -11.56 -40.72
N PRO A 806 -21.85 -11.79 -39.94
CA PRO A 806 -21.57 -13.09 -39.38
C PRO A 806 -22.61 -13.48 -38.32
N THR A 807 -22.73 -14.78 -38.03
CA THR A 807 -23.52 -15.23 -36.88
C THR A 807 -22.78 -14.86 -35.58
N LEU A 808 -23.34 -13.93 -34.81
CA LEU A 808 -22.81 -13.52 -33.52
C LEU A 808 -23.55 -14.23 -32.39
N VAL A 809 -22.82 -14.77 -31.42
CA VAL A 809 -23.35 -15.31 -30.16
C VAL A 809 -22.84 -14.43 -29.04
N ILE A 810 -23.71 -13.57 -28.52
CA ILE A 810 -23.34 -12.58 -27.49
C ILE A 810 -23.36 -13.24 -26.11
N HIS A 811 -22.24 -13.12 -25.39
CA HIS A 811 -22.12 -13.54 -24.00
C HIS A 811 -22.03 -12.30 -23.11
N PRO A 812 -22.97 -12.12 -22.17
CA PRO A 812 -22.95 -10.98 -21.25
C PRO A 812 -21.70 -11.04 -20.35
N PRO A 813 -21.34 -9.92 -19.67
CA PRO A 813 -20.22 -9.91 -18.75
C PRO A 813 -20.37 -10.98 -17.68
N LEU A 814 -19.34 -11.82 -17.49
CA LEU A 814 -19.42 -12.93 -16.54
C LEU A 814 -19.76 -12.42 -15.12
N ALA A 815 -20.83 -12.98 -14.57
CA ALA A 815 -21.38 -12.60 -13.27
C ALA A 815 -20.54 -13.16 -12.11
N VAL A 816 -20.70 -12.56 -10.93
CA VAL A 816 -20.12 -13.08 -9.70
C VAL A 816 -20.87 -14.35 -9.29
N ASN A 817 -20.15 -15.45 -9.11
CA ASN A 817 -20.69 -16.66 -8.50
C ASN A 817 -20.49 -16.60 -6.98
N GLN A 818 -21.57 -16.46 -6.21
CA GLN A 818 -21.51 -16.36 -4.74
C GLN A 818 -21.07 -17.68 -4.08
N ASP A 819 -21.33 -18.82 -4.70
CA ASP A 819 -20.93 -20.15 -4.21
C ASP A 819 -19.47 -20.47 -4.56
N ASN A 820 -18.91 -19.80 -5.57
CA ASN A 820 -17.52 -19.93 -5.96
C ASN A 820 -16.92 -18.57 -6.34
N LEU A 821 -16.41 -17.85 -5.34
CA LEU A 821 -15.76 -16.55 -5.52
C LEU A 821 -14.48 -16.62 -6.39
N HIS A 822 -13.95 -17.81 -6.67
CA HIS A 822 -12.78 -18.03 -7.54
C HIS A 822 -13.18 -18.32 -9.00
N ALA A 823 -14.47 -18.32 -9.33
CA ALA A 823 -14.93 -18.36 -10.71
C ALA A 823 -14.55 -17.06 -11.47
N PRO A 824 -14.29 -17.14 -12.78
CA PRO A 824 -13.99 -15.95 -13.57
C PRO A 824 -15.21 -15.05 -13.68
N THR A 825 -15.00 -13.76 -13.44
CA THR A 825 -15.96 -12.68 -13.68
C THR A 825 -15.44 -11.78 -14.80
N ALA A 826 -16.26 -10.81 -15.23
CA ALA A 826 -15.84 -9.76 -16.15
C ALA A 826 -14.54 -9.04 -15.73
N LYS A 827 -14.23 -9.03 -14.42
CA LYS A 827 -13.04 -8.38 -13.87
C LYS A 827 -11.92 -9.35 -13.49
N THR A 828 -12.24 -10.50 -12.91
CA THR A 828 -11.23 -11.47 -12.45
C THR A 828 -10.77 -12.45 -13.53
N GLY A 829 -11.54 -12.54 -14.63
CA GLY A 829 -11.30 -13.45 -15.74
C GLY A 829 -9.92 -13.28 -16.39
N VAL A 830 -9.41 -12.04 -16.50
CA VAL A 830 -8.09 -11.75 -17.08
C VAL A 830 -6.99 -12.48 -16.32
N ALA A 831 -6.89 -12.31 -14.99
CA ALA A 831 -5.87 -12.96 -14.19
C ALA A 831 -6.01 -14.50 -14.18
N LEU A 832 -7.24 -15.02 -14.12
CA LEU A 832 -7.50 -16.46 -14.15
C LEU A 832 -7.19 -17.09 -15.51
N GLY A 833 -7.43 -16.37 -16.59
CA GLY A 833 -7.13 -16.78 -17.94
C GLY A 833 -5.64 -16.70 -18.23
N LEU A 834 -4.94 -15.70 -17.70
CA LEU A 834 -3.48 -15.63 -17.76
C LEU A 834 -2.82 -16.84 -17.09
N LEU A 835 -3.37 -17.34 -15.98
CA LEU A 835 -2.89 -18.61 -15.40
C LEU A 835 -3.03 -19.77 -16.36
N ARG A 836 -4.12 -19.87 -17.14
CA ARG A 836 -4.31 -20.94 -18.14
C ARG A 836 -3.29 -20.89 -19.28
N LEU A 837 -2.75 -19.71 -19.55
CA LEU A 837 -1.76 -19.49 -20.59
C LEU A 837 -0.33 -19.65 -20.08
N CYS A 838 -0.14 -19.87 -18.76
CA CYS A 838 1.19 -19.97 -18.17
C CYS A 838 1.94 -21.22 -18.66
N PRO A 839 3.28 -21.17 -18.72
CA PRO A 839 4.10 -22.33 -19.06
C PRO A 839 3.73 -23.55 -18.19
N GLY A 840 3.44 -24.68 -18.84
CA GLY A 840 3.05 -25.94 -18.19
C GLY A 840 1.56 -26.30 -18.29
N GLU A 841 0.68 -25.37 -18.70
CA GLU A 841 -0.78 -25.57 -18.71
C GLU A 841 -1.32 -26.20 -20.02
N LYS A 842 -0.44 -26.66 -20.92
CA LYS A 842 -0.76 -27.26 -22.23
C LYS A 842 -1.63 -26.41 -23.17
N VAL A 843 -1.75 -25.10 -22.91
CA VAL A 843 -2.40 -24.15 -23.81
C VAL A 843 -1.34 -23.27 -24.46
N LYS A 844 -1.30 -23.25 -25.80
CA LYS A 844 -0.43 -22.36 -26.58
C LYS A 844 -1.17 -21.07 -26.91
N LEU A 845 -0.53 -19.93 -26.72
CA LEU A 845 -1.00 -18.66 -27.26
C LEU A 845 -0.18 -18.32 -28.51
N ILE A 846 -0.85 -18.15 -29.64
CA ILE A 846 -0.26 -17.66 -30.88
C ILE A 846 -0.81 -16.25 -31.12
N ASN A 847 0.09 -15.27 -31.22
CA ASN A 847 -0.27 -13.90 -31.57
C ASN A 847 0.37 -13.57 -32.92
N LYS A 848 -0.42 -13.62 -33.99
CA LYS A 848 0.07 -13.40 -35.36
C LYS A 848 0.59 -11.98 -35.56
N ILE A 849 -0.12 -10.98 -35.02
CA ILE A 849 0.25 -9.57 -35.11
C ILE A 849 1.63 -9.32 -34.50
N ARG A 850 1.87 -9.84 -33.29
CA ARG A 850 3.13 -9.62 -32.57
C ARG A 850 4.34 -10.22 -33.32
N THR A 851 4.11 -11.35 -33.99
CA THR A 851 5.13 -12.05 -34.78
C THR A 851 5.48 -11.27 -36.05
N GLU A 852 4.48 -10.68 -36.72
CA GLU A 852 4.65 -9.85 -37.91
C GLU A 852 5.23 -8.45 -37.58
N SER A 853 4.97 -7.94 -36.38
CA SER A 853 5.41 -6.61 -35.90
C SER A 853 6.77 -6.61 -35.19
N HIS A 854 7.54 -7.71 -35.22
CA HIS A 854 8.83 -7.87 -34.51
C HIS A 854 8.78 -7.48 -33.02
N ASP A 855 7.73 -7.89 -32.29
CA ASP A 855 7.49 -7.55 -30.87
C ASP A 855 7.28 -6.05 -30.57
N GLU A 856 7.15 -5.19 -31.57
CA GLU A 856 6.78 -3.78 -31.38
C GLU A 856 5.24 -3.62 -31.40
N ALA A 857 4.71 -2.62 -30.69
CA ALA A 857 3.30 -2.28 -30.82
C ALA A 857 3.00 -1.86 -32.27
N PRO A 858 1.77 -2.04 -32.78
CA PRO A 858 1.36 -1.47 -34.06
C PRO A 858 1.56 0.05 -34.07
N PHE A 859 1.70 0.64 -35.26
CA PHE A 859 1.78 2.09 -35.39
C PHE A 859 0.53 2.73 -34.74
N ARG A 860 0.68 3.82 -33.99
CA ARG A 860 -0.41 4.32 -33.14
C ARG A 860 -1.39 5.24 -33.88
N TYR A 861 -0.95 5.85 -34.97
CA TYR A 861 -1.66 6.96 -35.59
C TYR A 861 -2.24 6.61 -36.96
N TYR A 862 -3.37 7.21 -37.25
CA TYR A 862 -3.77 7.51 -38.62
C TYR A 862 -3.08 8.80 -39.00
N LEU A 863 -2.33 8.81 -40.08
CA LEU A 863 -1.51 9.95 -40.49
C LEU A 863 -1.70 10.22 -41.97
N GLY A 864 -1.80 11.50 -42.30
CA GLY A 864 -2.11 11.90 -43.65
C GLY A 864 -2.19 13.40 -43.90
N GLY A 865 -2.87 13.74 -44.99
CA GLY A 865 -3.15 15.12 -45.40
C GLY A 865 -4.65 15.43 -45.42
N ILE A 866 -4.97 16.73 -45.47
CA ILE A 866 -6.33 17.21 -45.71
C ILE A 866 -6.52 17.55 -47.18
N ARG A 867 -7.62 17.06 -47.76
CA ARG A 867 -8.07 17.43 -49.10
C ARG A 867 -9.54 17.83 -49.04
N ARG A 868 -9.85 19.03 -49.54
CA ARG A 868 -11.23 19.59 -49.54
C ARG A 868 -11.88 19.59 -48.14
N GLY A 869 -11.11 19.88 -47.10
CA GLY A 869 -11.59 19.90 -45.72
C GLY A 869 -11.77 18.52 -45.07
N GLN A 870 -11.46 17.42 -45.77
CA GLN A 870 -11.46 16.08 -45.19
C GLN A 870 -10.04 15.52 -45.04
N PHE A 871 -9.76 14.99 -43.87
CA PHE A 871 -8.63 14.13 -43.60
C PHE A 871 -8.84 12.76 -44.25
N THR A 872 -7.80 12.26 -44.91
CA THR A 872 -7.75 10.87 -45.39
C THR A 872 -6.45 10.24 -44.88
N PRO A 873 -6.52 9.12 -44.16
CA PRO A 873 -5.31 8.45 -43.69
C PRO A 873 -4.57 7.86 -44.88
N GLN A 874 -3.28 8.15 -44.99
CA GLN A 874 -2.36 7.41 -45.85
C GLN A 874 -1.67 6.32 -45.04
N LEU A 875 -1.16 6.68 -43.86
CA LEU A 875 -0.61 5.73 -42.90
C LEU A 875 -1.65 5.45 -41.82
N ALA A 876 -1.75 4.19 -41.38
CA ALA A 876 -2.73 3.72 -40.40
C ALA A 876 -2.08 2.75 -39.40
N PRO A 877 -2.74 2.43 -38.27
CA PRO A 877 -2.19 1.49 -37.30
C PRO A 877 -1.86 0.09 -37.84
N SER A 878 -2.53 -0.33 -38.91
CA SER A 878 -2.28 -1.57 -39.62
C SER A 878 -1.17 -1.47 -40.68
N SER A 879 -0.48 -0.34 -40.79
CA SER A 879 0.59 -0.16 -41.78
C SER A 879 1.90 -0.78 -41.28
N ASP A 880 2.60 -1.46 -42.19
CA ASP A 880 3.90 -2.06 -41.89
C ASP A 880 4.94 -0.99 -41.56
N TYR A 881 5.84 -1.35 -40.64
CA TYR A 881 7.03 -0.55 -40.38
C TYR A 881 7.97 -0.52 -41.59
N GLN A 882 8.73 0.56 -41.70
CA GLN A 882 9.79 0.79 -42.69
C GLN A 882 9.33 0.93 -44.16
N GLN A 883 8.02 0.88 -44.45
CA GLN A 883 7.49 1.08 -45.80
C GLN A 883 7.14 2.54 -46.08
N TRP A 884 7.66 3.08 -47.20
CA TRP A 884 7.38 4.44 -47.63
C TRP A 884 5.98 4.57 -48.25
N GLN A 885 5.29 5.64 -47.88
CA GLN A 885 3.98 6.02 -48.40
C GLN A 885 3.96 7.48 -48.81
N LEU A 886 3.26 7.80 -49.90
CA LEU A 886 3.12 9.16 -50.41
C LEU A 886 2.04 9.92 -49.64
N LEU A 887 2.41 11.03 -48.99
CA LEU A 887 1.46 11.95 -48.36
C LEU A 887 0.87 12.96 -49.33
N GLY A 888 1.68 13.43 -50.27
CA GLY A 888 1.24 14.34 -51.33
C GLY A 888 2.21 15.48 -51.61
N SER A 889 1.73 16.47 -52.36
CA SER A 889 2.51 17.64 -52.76
C SER A 889 2.63 18.66 -51.63
N MET A 890 3.74 19.39 -51.58
CA MET A 890 4.00 20.45 -50.59
C MET A 890 3.91 21.84 -51.23
N PRO A 891 2.73 22.49 -51.24
CA PRO A 891 2.62 23.86 -51.76
C PRO A 891 3.51 24.79 -50.94
N GLN A 892 4.31 25.61 -51.64
CA GLN A 892 5.26 26.54 -51.00
C GLN A 892 6.23 25.85 -50.02
N GLN A 893 6.57 24.57 -50.28
CA GLN A 893 7.48 23.77 -49.44
C GLN A 893 6.95 23.53 -48.02
N VAL A 894 5.64 23.69 -47.79
CA VAL A 894 4.99 23.43 -46.51
C VAL A 894 4.03 22.27 -46.69
N PHE A 895 4.04 21.35 -45.73
CA PHE A 895 3.02 20.31 -45.63
C PHE A 895 2.25 20.45 -44.32
N LYS A 896 0.93 20.35 -44.41
CA LYS A 896 0.04 20.30 -43.24
C LYS A 896 -0.23 18.82 -42.92
N LEU A 897 0.65 18.24 -42.12
CA LEU A 897 0.51 16.87 -41.66
C LEU A 897 -0.64 16.80 -40.67
N CYS A 898 -1.55 15.87 -40.87
CA CYS A 898 -2.68 15.62 -39.98
C CYS A 898 -2.55 14.21 -39.42
N TYR A 899 -2.84 14.03 -38.14
CA TYR A 899 -2.75 12.72 -37.50
C TYR A 899 -3.73 12.57 -36.34
N SER A 900 -4.17 11.35 -36.08
CA SER A 900 -5.13 11.01 -35.02
C SER A 900 -4.87 9.61 -34.47
N VAL A 901 -5.15 9.37 -33.20
CA VAL A 901 -5.16 8.01 -32.61
C VAL A 901 -6.54 7.37 -32.59
N SER A 902 -7.55 8.08 -33.09
CA SER A 902 -8.95 7.65 -33.08
C SER A 902 -9.22 6.66 -34.21
N PRO A 903 -9.86 5.50 -33.94
CA PRO A 903 -10.32 4.59 -34.98
C PRO A 903 -11.23 5.26 -36.03
N LYS A 904 -11.94 6.34 -35.67
CA LYS A 904 -12.78 7.13 -36.59
C LYS A 904 -12.00 7.68 -37.78
N ALA A 905 -10.71 7.94 -37.59
CA ALA A 905 -9.83 8.49 -38.61
C ALA A 905 -9.68 7.56 -39.83
N LYS A 906 -9.94 6.25 -39.66
CA LYS A 906 -9.89 5.23 -40.73
C LYS A 906 -10.80 5.56 -41.92
N VAL A 907 -12.01 6.07 -41.64
CA VAL A 907 -13.00 6.43 -42.67
C VAL A 907 -12.93 7.90 -43.08
N GLY A 908 -11.98 8.64 -42.53
CA GLY A 908 -11.78 10.08 -42.74
C GLY A 908 -12.46 10.94 -41.67
N MET A 909 -11.91 12.15 -41.45
CA MET A 909 -12.39 13.11 -40.45
C MET A 909 -12.48 14.51 -41.07
N GLN A 910 -13.34 15.38 -40.51
CA GLN A 910 -13.41 16.77 -40.96
C GLN A 910 -12.25 17.60 -40.38
N GLU A 911 -11.78 18.58 -41.14
CA GLU A 911 -10.82 19.57 -40.65
C GLU A 911 -11.40 20.36 -39.47
N GLY A 912 -10.65 20.41 -38.36
CA GLY A 912 -11.10 21.02 -37.11
C GLY A 912 -11.76 20.04 -36.12
N ASP A 913 -11.81 18.75 -36.44
CA ASP A 913 -12.19 17.73 -35.46
C ASP A 913 -11.19 17.69 -34.28
N PRO A 914 -11.66 17.66 -33.02
CA PRO A 914 -10.78 17.68 -31.83
C PRO A 914 -9.89 16.45 -31.69
N GLU A 915 -10.27 15.31 -32.27
CA GLU A 915 -9.45 14.09 -32.26
C GLU A 915 -8.41 14.11 -33.40
N LEU A 916 -8.38 15.16 -34.24
CA LEU A 916 -7.45 15.34 -35.35
C LEU A 916 -6.41 16.42 -35.03
N LEU A 917 -5.17 15.99 -34.81
CA LEU A 917 -4.02 16.86 -34.58
C LEU A 917 -3.38 17.29 -35.90
N ILE A 918 -2.80 18.48 -35.89
CA ILE A 918 -2.17 19.09 -37.07
C ILE A 918 -0.74 19.49 -36.71
N HIS A 919 0.22 19.07 -37.53
CA HIS A 919 1.60 19.53 -37.49
C HIS A 919 1.95 20.25 -38.80
N ARG A 920 2.48 21.47 -38.69
CA ARG A 920 3.07 22.18 -39.82
C ARG A 920 4.49 21.66 -40.04
N LEU A 921 4.81 21.25 -41.26
CA LEU A 921 6.14 20.82 -41.65
C LEU A 921 6.68 21.77 -42.73
N ASP A 922 7.82 22.41 -42.45
CA ASP A 922 8.47 23.34 -43.37
C ASP A 922 9.74 22.70 -43.95
N PHE A 923 9.82 22.61 -45.29
CA PHE A 923 10.96 22.04 -46.02
C PHE A 923 11.61 23.10 -46.94
N PRO A 924 12.19 24.19 -46.40
CA PRO A 924 12.63 25.35 -47.19
C PRO A 924 13.71 25.02 -48.24
N ALA A 925 14.47 23.94 -48.04
CA ALA A 925 15.49 23.47 -48.98
C ALA A 925 14.95 22.56 -50.10
N ALA A 926 13.68 22.16 -50.06
CA ALA A 926 13.09 21.24 -51.03
C ALA A 926 12.80 21.96 -52.37
N PRO A 927 13.23 21.40 -53.52
CA PRO A 927 12.90 21.97 -54.83
C PRO A 927 11.38 22.07 -55.09
N SER A 928 10.96 23.03 -55.92
CA SER A 928 9.56 23.12 -56.35
C SER A 928 9.13 21.84 -57.06
N GLY A 929 7.96 21.29 -56.70
CA GLY A 929 7.43 20.05 -57.26
C GLY A 929 7.79 18.77 -56.48
N THR A 930 8.56 18.85 -55.40
CA THR A 930 8.77 17.71 -54.49
C THR A 930 7.47 17.30 -53.80
N LYS A 931 7.36 15.99 -53.58
CA LYS A 931 6.31 15.35 -52.78
C LYS A 931 6.90 14.91 -51.44
N LEU A 932 6.03 14.82 -50.44
CA LEU A 932 6.39 14.31 -49.12
C LEU A 932 6.02 12.84 -49.03
N PHE A 933 6.99 12.03 -48.62
CA PHE A 933 6.82 10.63 -48.28
C PHE A 933 7.02 10.44 -46.78
N VAL A 934 6.36 9.43 -46.24
CA VAL A 934 6.41 9.06 -44.83
C VAL A 934 6.56 7.55 -44.69
N ARG A 935 7.25 7.10 -43.65
CA ARG A 935 7.18 5.72 -43.17
C ARG A 935 7.13 5.66 -41.66
N ALA A 936 6.39 4.71 -41.11
CA ALA A 936 6.46 4.43 -39.69
C ALA A 936 7.77 3.74 -39.36
N ILE A 937 8.45 4.18 -38.29
CA ILE A 937 9.68 3.54 -37.80
C ILE A 937 9.58 3.11 -36.32
N HIS A 938 8.59 3.62 -35.59
CA HIS A 938 8.23 3.26 -34.21
C HIS A 938 6.73 3.60 -34.00
N PRO A 939 6.04 3.07 -32.97
CA PRO A 939 4.62 3.37 -32.71
C PRO A 939 4.20 4.84 -32.83
N CYS A 940 5.04 5.76 -32.35
CA CYS A 940 4.79 7.20 -32.39
C CYS A 940 5.74 7.98 -33.31
N ILE A 941 6.69 7.31 -33.98
CA ILE A 941 7.74 7.99 -34.75
C ILE A 941 7.61 7.65 -36.22
N VAL A 942 7.56 8.70 -37.04
CA VAL A 942 7.62 8.60 -38.49
C VAL A 942 8.88 9.23 -39.03
N GLU A 943 9.40 8.65 -40.10
CA GLU A 943 10.45 9.26 -40.92
C GLU A 943 9.82 9.90 -42.15
N LEU A 944 10.25 11.11 -42.47
CA LEU A 944 9.73 11.96 -43.53
C LEU A 944 10.84 12.27 -44.52
N ALA A 945 10.53 12.21 -45.81
CA ALA A 945 11.45 12.54 -46.89
C ALA A 945 10.75 13.34 -47.99
N ALA A 946 11.38 14.43 -48.41
CA ALA A 946 10.92 15.27 -49.51
C ALA A 946 11.70 14.97 -50.79
N VAL A 947 11.05 14.33 -51.77
CA VAL A 947 11.70 13.93 -53.04
C VAL A 947 10.80 14.20 -54.24
N SER A 948 11.38 14.34 -55.43
CA SER A 948 10.62 14.50 -56.68
C SER A 948 10.00 13.19 -57.16
N GLU A 949 10.68 12.07 -56.95
CA GLU A 949 10.28 10.72 -57.39
C GLU A 949 10.60 9.69 -56.31
N GLU A 950 9.77 8.66 -56.19
CA GLU A 950 9.86 7.62 -55.16
C GLU A 950 11.18 6.82 -55.22
N ALA A 951 11.69 6.59 -56.43
CA ALA A 951 12.97 5.89 -56.65
C ALA A 951 14.18 6.57 -55.97
N LEU A 952 14.06 7.84 -55.63
CA LEU A 952 15.13 8.56 -54.93
C LEU A 952 15.21 8.16 -53.45
N LEU A 953 14.14 7.66 -52.82
CA LEU A 953 14.07 7.40 -51.37
C LEU A 953 15.17 6.46 -50.83
N GLU A 954 15.71 5.59 -51.68
CA GLU A 954 16.83 4.69 -51.37
C GLU A 954 18.22 5.36 -51.41
N SER A 955 18.31 6.62 -51.86
CA SER A 955 19.55 7.39 -51.89
C SER A 955 19.96 7.89 -50.50
N ASP A 956 21.22 7.71 -50.14
CA ASP A 956 21.82 8.22 -48.89
C ASP A 956 21.99 9.75 -48.86
N ILE A 957 21.65 10.45 -49.94
CA ILE A 957 21.91 11.89 -50.12
C ILE A 957 20.66 12.74 -49.76
N ILE A 958 19.54 12.12 -49.40
CA ILE A 958 18.30 12.84 -49.08
C ILE A 958 18.25 13.24 -47.62
N SER A 959 17.87 14.50 -47.38
CA SER A 959 17.50 14.97 -46.04
C SER A 959 16.26 14.22 -45.55
N ARG A 960 16.45 13.37 -44.55
CA ARG A 960 15.37 12.73 -43.81
C ARG A 960 15.10 13.51 -42.53
N MET A 961 13.87 13.47 -42.05
CA MET A 961 13.49 14.03 -40.76
C MET A 961 12.69 12.98 -40.00
N LYS A 962 12.95 12.83 -38.71
CA LYS A 962 12.13 12.00 -37.83
C LYS A 962 11.21 12.92 -37.03
N LEU A 963 9.92 12.65 -37.11
CA LEU A 963 8.90 13.32 -36.32
C LEU A 963 8.35 12.33 -35.30
N ASP A 964 8.47 12.69 -34.03
CA ASP A 964 7.74 12.06 -32.94
C ASP A 964 6.37 12.73 -32.81
N LEU A 965 5.32 11.97 -33.14
CA LEU A 965 3.93 12.41 -33.15
C LEU A 965 3.34 12.60 -31.75
N GLU A 966 3.97 12.06 -30.71
CA GLU A 966 3.55 12.24 -29.33
C GLU A 966 4.14 13.51 -28.74
N THR A 967 5.43 13.77 -28.99
CA THR A 967 6.12 14.95 -28.43
C THR A 967 6.10 16.17 -29.35
N GLY A 968 5.83 15.99 -30.64
CA GLY A 968 5.97 17.00 -31.70
C GLY A 968 7.42 17.33 -32.03
N LEU A 969 8.39 16.55 -31.53
CA LEU A 969 9.81 16.81 -31.75
C LEU A 969 10.24 16.34 -33.14
N ILE A 970 10.94 17.21 -33.86
CA ILE A 970 11.58 16.89 -35.13
C ILE A 970 13.08 16.75 -34.87
N THR A 971 13.65 15.62 -35.30
CA THR A 971 15.08 15.38 -35.31
C THR A 971 15.54 15.12 -36.74
N SER A 972 16.68 15.70 -37.12
CA SER A 972 17.29 15.54 -38.44
C SER A 972 18.19 14.31 -38.49
#